data_AF-A0A1T2ZA35-F1
#
_entry.id   AF-A0A1T2ZA35-F1
#
_cell.length_a   1.000
_cell.length_b   1.000
_cell.length_c   1.000
_cell.angle_alpha   90.00
_cell.angle_beta   90.00
_cell.angle_gamma   90.00
#
_symmetry.space_group_name_H-M   'P 1'
#
loop_
_entity.id
_entity.type
_entity.pdbx_description
1 polymer ?
#
loop_
_entity_poly.entity_id
_entity_poly.type
_entity_poly.pdbx_seq_one_letter_code
_entity_poly.pdbx_strand_id
1 'polypeptide(L)'
;MSAKPIEHLFTLQRSPIALAPVIHNFFAHSEPRERDLLLSYLVLPMVLYLYGQASYDTMNGAARLAYGRLVIHALTKIPAEAMVTTLSRSGARYDHIHWPSAIAAFLKSTAWIPASAGDDFEGLTLDQCWLGSRSDIPRFVPRPERMVRELIESNRYLQEMLSGKLNVPAWSDPKSAPRRIAALGELLERGISEAFLDDFRKAYREAWTEYAQLDLRPALPPTLVIPKDTIDGLTAVTLHKSAPLVETIYIDDGSRPTFQQILASFGRITIDVGGTATASCIRALATYLGCKAQPIHEDSISVTTDGVPFFPSAADELLVSKDCEWIADLAVLVLEVSSNLSNQNTLRARQALGGAIRRVRLRFVREITVSIDGNSSPLPEELDGILPVANEEYPSVLCEGQFLNWSTLSMIAAAVPAAIGRPGLTDAFRLTFSAFGNEMSRDGHELKAPSDLQLARALGRPVSRITELRRSLRATTPRLLEYLIPSVHAMGHTDLAAILIERTDEFRDDSDVMAVISGYGIPSDQAERIVSACRDADTLSGLRHELGLEFNVLNASLVALGRSPLEFKKRLTERFSSRVEHRRAEVERAVRDAYTQTIEADGALQAYREAVALKWLHLPDDWVERFDDIDTQQVDEEIDRQVTLRLGAGPFPNGSPIDGVRQHNRQLLTRIAEHLQRLVRAWAKCNSTPLDELWLQGPERLIRAALSSGTLDFESLNERSVPSALHRASLWPNQMPESLDTVALGLSDSDLAFEASEERERETRRQKERRSLQFGELEIDGGTQGWHDAVAQAMQETLASGGFKTRSGPAALQVFGPRTAPRPTKRGTSNRGDDPQYLSQEQRDLIGFAGELAAYQYLRNKHRNMRPEYWVSSMGRRYLGLPPESDQGFDFKVSDAKGFIHYEVKAHVADPGHIDLERSQVTAAVTMRHDGTNRWRILYVANVRGPNVAVYELPNPYSLGASRLFRESHQQGVRFTVMRE
;
A
#
# COMPACT_ATOMS: atom_id res chain seq x y z
N MET A 1 -17.14 -68.28 -54.00
CA MET A 1 -17.58 -66.92 -54.37
C MET A 1 -16.39 -66.00 -54.18
N SER A 2 -15.80 -65.51 -55.28
CA SER A 2 -14.55 -64.73 -55.26
C SER A 2 -14.83 -63.27 -54.88
N ALA A 3 -14.44 -62.89 -53.67
CA ALA A 3 -14.39 -61.49 -53.28
C ALA A 3 -13.35 -60.76 -54.14
N LYS A 4 -13.72 -59.61 -54.72
CA LYS A 4 -12.85 -58.85 -55.62
C LYS A 4 -11.76 -58.15 -54.81
N PRO A 5 -10.52 -58.03 -55.33
CA PRO A 5 -9.39 -57.36 -54.65
C PRO A 5 -9.68 -55.92 -54.18
N ILE A 6 -10.69 -55.26 -54.76
CA ILE A 6 -11.07 -53.88 -54.44
C ILE A 6 -11.67 -53.74 -53.04
N GLU A 7 -12.24 -54.80 -52.47
CA GLU A 7 -12.81 -54.78 -51.11
C GLU A 7 -11.73 -54.80 -50.02
N HIS A 8 -10.49 -55.20 -50.35
CA HIS A 8 -9.35 -55.15 -49.41
C HIS A 8 -8.68 -53.79 -49.31
N LEU A 9 -8.87 -52.89 -50.29
CA LEU A 9 -8.27 -51.55 -50.26
C LEU A 9 -8.94 -50.61 -49.23
N PHE A 10 -10.21 -50.82 -48.92
CA PHE A 10 -10.94 -49.99 -47.95
C PHE A 10 -10.69 -50.36 -46.48
N THR A 11 -10.08 -51.52 -46.20
CA THR A 11 -9.85 -52.01 -44.83
C THR A 11 -8.41 -51.81 -44.31
N LEU A 12 -7.49 -51.26 -45.13
CA LEU A 12 -6.06 -51.20 -44.81
C LEU A 12 -5.51 -49.75 -44.76
N GLN A 13 -5.98 -48.98 -43.77
CA GLN A 13 -5.54 -47.60 -43.50
C GLN A 13 -4.26 -47.47 -42.63
N ARG A 14 -3.36 -48.47 -42.57
CA ARG A 14 -2.30 -48.46 -41.53
C ARG A 14 -0.84 -48.56 -41.94
N SER A 15 -0.46 -48.72 -43.22
CA SER A 15 0.95 -48.56 -43.60
C SER A 15 1.18 -48.49 -45.11
N PRO A 16 1.86 -47.46 -45.64
CA PRO A 16 2.33 -47.41 -47.02
C PRO A 16 3.26 -48.58 -47.41
N ILE A 17 3.93 -49.21 -46.44
CA ILE A 17 4.87 -50.33 -46.66
C ILE A 17 4.11 -51.64 -46.90
N ALA A 18 2.98 -51.85 -46.23
CA ALA A 18 2.11 -53.01 -46.47
C ALA A 18 1.41 -52.95 -47.84
N LEU A 19 1.30 -51.75 -48.41
CA LEU A 19 0.70 -51.51 -49.72
C LEU A 19 1.62 -51.88 -50.89
N ALA A 20 2.95 -51.82 -50.74
CA ALA A 20 3.87 -52.01 -51.87
C ALA A 20 3.76 -53.40 -52.55
N PRO A 21 3.71 -54.53 -51.83
CA PRO A 21 3.52 -55.85 -52.46
C PRO A 21 2.12 -56.01 -53.06
N VAL A 22 1.09 -55.42 -52.44
CA VAL A 22 -0.30 -55.49 -52.90
C VAL A 22 -0.48 -54.69 -54.18
N ILE A 23 0.08 -53.47 -54.23
CA ILE A 23 0.10 -52.61 -55.42
C ILE A 23 0.90 -53.30 -56.54
N HIS A 24 2.06 -53.88 -56.23
CA HIS A 24 2.88 -54.57 -57.23
C HIS A 24 2.18 -55.84 -57.78
N ASN A 25 1.50 -56.61 -56.92
CA ASN A 25 0.74 -57.79 -57.34
C ASN A 25 -0.53 -57.39 -58.11
N PHE A 26 -1.16 -56.28 -57.74
CA PHE A 26 -2.29 -55.69 -58.46
C PHE A 26 -1.87 -55.24 -59.87
N PHE A 27 -0.78 -54.50 -60.03
CA PHE A 27 -0.27 -54.10 -61.36
C PHE A 27 0.22 -55.27 -62.22
N ALA A 28 0.73 -56.35 -61.61
CA ALA A 28 1.14 -57.55 -62.34
C ALA A 28 -0.03 -58.34 -62.95
N HIS A 29 -1.25 -58.16 -62.44
CA HIS A 29 -2.44 -58.93 -62.84
C HIS A 29 -3.65 -58.08 -63.24
N SER A 30 -3.52 -56.75 -63.28
CA SER A 30 -4.62 -55.85 -63.66
C SER A 30 -4.68 -55.65 -65.18
N GLU A 31 -5.81 -55.97 -65.80
CA GLU A 31 -6.07 -55.59 -67.20
C GLU A 31 -6.43 -54.09 -67.28
N PRO A 32 -5.76 -53.29 -68.13
CA PRO A 32 -6.06 -51.86 -68.27
C PRO A 32 -7.47 -51.65 -68.81
N ARG A 33 -8.28 -50.81 -68.15
CA ARG A 33 -9.57 -50.33 -68.67
C ARG A 33 -9.51 -48.81 -68.87
N GLU A 34 -9.96 -48.35 -70.03
CA GLU A 34 -10.13 -46.93 -70.32
C GLU A 34 -11.08 -46.32 -69.27
N ARG A 35 -10.54 -45.46 -68.38
CA ARG A 35 -11.21 -44.57 -67.40
C ARG A 35 -10.99 -44.83 -65.90
N ASP A 36 -10.13 -45.77 -65.48
CA ASP A 36 -9.74 -45.83 -64.05
C ASP A 36 -8.67 -44.78 -63.70
N LEU A 37 -9.06 -43.79 -62.88
CA LEU A 37 -8.24 -42.62 -62.54
C LEU A 37 -7.02 -42.97 -61.65
N LEU A 38 -7.11 -44.04 -60.86
CA LEU A 38 -6.04 -44.56 -59.99
C LEU A 38 -5.03 -45.47 -60.73
N LEU A 39 -5.45 -46.14 -61.81
CA LEU A 39 -4.62 -47.12 -62.55
C LEU A 39 -3.70 -46.48 -63.61
N SER A 40 -3.88 -45.20 -63.92
CA SER A 40 -3.16 -44.52 -65.00
C SER A 40 -1.86 -43.84 -64.57
N TYR A 41 -1.60 -43.71 -63.25
CA TYR A 41 -0.33 -43.20 -62.73
C TYR A 41 0.63 -44.35 -62.39
N LEU A 42 1.82 -44.35 -62.99
CA LEU A 42 2.92 -45.23 -62.62
C LEU A 42 3.65 -44.65 -61.40
N VAL A 43 3.77 -45.45 -60.34
CA VAL A 43 4.71 -45.18 -59.23
C VAL A 43 6.09 -45.61 -59.72
N LEU A 44 6.96 -44.65 -60.08
CA LEU A 44 8.34 -44.98 -60.43
C LEU A 44 9.08 -45.54 -59.19
N PRO A 45 9.90 -46.59 -59.35
CA PRO A 45 10.29 -47.47 -58.26
C PRO A 45 11.47 -46.88 -57.48
N MET A 46 11.21 -45.98 -56.55
CA MET A 46 12.11 -45.73 -55.41
C MET A 46 11.31 -45.01 -54.32
N VAL A 47 10.59 -45.77 -53.49
CA VAL A 47 10.04 -45.23 -52.25
C VAL A 47 11.22 -45.04 -51.29
N LEU A 48 11.75 -43.81 -51.25
CA LEU A 48 12.78 -43.43 -50.30
C LEU A 48 12.17 -43.42 -48.89
N TYR A 49 12.84 -44.07 -47.94
CA TYR A 49 12.48 -44.09 -46.52
C TYR A 49 13.73 -43.99 -45.65
N LEU A 50 13.59 -43.51 -44.41
CA LEU A 50 14.71 -43.47 -43.46
C LEU A 50 14.89 -44.86 -42.83
N TYR A 51 16.13 -45.34 -42.76
CA TYR A 51 16.43 -46.59 -42.05
C TYR A 51 16.00 -46.48 -40.60
N GLY A 52 15.09 -47.36 -40.15
CA GLY A 52 14.50 -47.34 -38.80
C GLY A 52 13.12 -46.67 -38.71
N GLN A 53 12.67 -45.99 -39.77
CA GLN A 53 11.36 -45.30 -39.82
C GLN A 53 10.18 -46.20 -39.47
N ALA A 54 10.17 -47.43 -40.00
CA ALA A 54 9.07 -48.39 -39.79
C ALA A 54 9.00 -48.95 -38.36
N SER A 55 10.07 -48.80 -37.58
CA SER A 55 10.18 -49.32 -36.21
C SER A 55 10.17 -48.21 -35.16
N TYR A 56 9.93 -46.95 -35.56
CA TYR A 56 10.01 -45.81 -34.64
C TYR A 56 9.09 -45.98 -33.42
N ASP A 57 7.86 -46.45 -33.64
CA ASP A 57 6.87 -46.62 -32.58
C ASP A 57 7.26 -47.71 -31.57
N THR A 58 8.11 -48.69 -31.96
CA THR A 58 8.60 -49.75 -31.07
C THR A 58 9.90 -49.39 -30.35
N MET A 59 10.52 -48.25 -30.66
CA MET A 59 11.74 -47.78 -30.00
C MET A 59 11.45 -47.26 -28.58
N ASN A 60 12.36 -47.53 -27.64
CA ASN A 60 12.35 -46.91 -26.31
C ASN A 60 12.87 -45.46 -26.36
N GLY A 61 12.78 -44.71 -25.25
CA GLY A 61 13.16 -43.29 -25.20
C GLY A 61 14.60 -43.00 -25.65
N ALA A 62 15.58 -43.79 -25.17
CA ALA A 62 16.98 -43.62 -25.56
C ALA A 62 17.21 -43.90 -27.06
N ALA A 63 16.53 -44.91 -27.62
CA ALA A 63 16.58 -45.21 -29.05
C ALA A 63 15.91 -44.11 -29.89
N ARG A 64 14.77 -43.54 -29.44
CA ARG A 64 14.12 -42.41 -30.11
C ARG A 64 14.95 -41.13 -30.07
N LEU A 65 15.63 -40.87 -28.96
CA LEU A 65 16.60 -39.76 -28.84
C LEU A 65 17.73 -39.90 -29.86
N ALA A 66 18.38 -41.06 -29.90
CA ALA A 66 19.46 -41.34 -30.84
C ALA A 66 18.96 -41.29 -32.30
N TYR A 67 17.79 -41.84 -32.56
CA TYR A 67 17.15 -41.82 -33.88
C TYR A 67 16.85 -40.38 -34.32
N GLY A 68 16.24 -39.55 -33.48
CA GLY A 68 15.97 -38.15 -33.79
C GLY A 68 17.22 -37.35 -34.15
N ARG A 69 18.32 -37.54 -33.39
CA ARG A 69 19.64 -36.97 -33.71
C ARG A 69 20.16 -37.41 -35.09
N LEU A 70 20.03 -38.71 -35.39
CA LEU A 70 20.43 -39.28 -36.68
C LEU A 70 19.59 -38.71 -37.83
N VAL A 71 18.28 -38.56 -37.64
CA VAL A 71 17.38 -37.97 -38.65
C VAL A 71 17.76 -36.52 -38.93
N ILE A 72 17.99 -35.69 -37.89
CA ILE A 72 18.45 -34.31 -38.08
C ILE A 72 19.77 -34.27 -38.86
N HIS A 73 20.73 -35.14 -38.52
CA HIS A 73 22.00 -35.21 -39.24
C HIS A 73 21.81 -35.67 -40.69
N ALA A 74 20.91 -36.64 -40.93
CA ALA A 74 20.60 -37.11 -42.28
C ALA A 74 19.99 -36.00 -43.14
N LEU A 75 19.12 -35.15 -42.57
CA LEU A 75 18.55 -33.99 -43.26
C LEU A 75 19.60 -32.97 -43.73
N THR A 76 20.80 -32.97 -43.17
CA THR A 76 21.91 -32.13 -43.70
C THR A 76 22.45 -32.63 -45.05
N LYS A 77 22.11 -33.85 -45.47
CA LYS A 77 22.64 -34.53 -46.67
C LYS A 77 21.58 -34.99 -47.64
N ILE A 78 20.35 -35.19 -47.19
CA ILE A 78 19.23 -35.64 -48.02
C ILE A 78 18.82 -34.49 -48.95
N PRO A 79 18.72 -34.72 -50.27
CA PRO A 79 18.30 -33.69 -51.23
C PRO A 79 16.81 -33.35 -51.05
N ALA A 80 16.42 -32.11 -51.36
CA ALA A 80 15.06 -31.62 -51.14
C ALA A 80 14.01 -32.38 -51.98
N GLU A 81 14.43 -32.90 -53.13
CA GLU A 81 13.63 -33.74 -54.03
C GLU A 81 13.17 -35.02 -53.35
N ALA A 82 13.91 -35.54 -52.35
CA ALA A 82 13.53 -36.72 -51.59
C ALA A 82 12.29 -36.51 -50.69
N MET A 83 11.83 -35.27 -50.52
CA MET A 83 10.59 -34.95 -49.80
C MET A 83 9.33 -35.09 -50.66
N VAL A 84 9.50 -35.32 -51.96
CA VAL A 84 8.41 -35.39 -52.94
C VAL A 84 8.49 -36.71 -53.70
N THR A 85 7.36 -37.40 -53.82
CA THR A 85 7.17 -38.49 -54.76
C THR A 85 6.40 -37.95 -55.96
N THR A 86 6.96 -38.10 -57.16
CA THR A 86 6.27 -37.73 -58.40
C THR A 86 5.55 -38.96 -58.95
N LEU A 87 4.24 -38.84 -59.10
CA LEU A 87 3.41 -39.83 -59.80
C LEU A 87 3.18 -39.32 -61.21
N SER A 88 3.53 -40.12 -62.20
CA SER A 88 3.41 -39.74 -63.61
C SER A 88 2.37 -40.60 -64.32
N ARG A 89 1.47 -39.95 -65.06
CA ARG A 89 0.55 -40.63 -65.96
C ARG A 89 1.19 -40.78 -67.33
N SER A 90 1.28 -42.01 -67.82
CA SER A 90 1.78 -42.31 -69.17
C SER A 90 0.65 -42.82 -70.06
N GLY A 91 0.50 -42.24 -71.27
CA GLY A 91 -0.56 -42.56 -72.24
C GLY A 91 -0.89 -41.37 -73.14
N ALA A 92 -2.11 -41.31 -73.69
CA ALA A 92 -2.56 -40.23 -74.58
C ALA A 92 -2.61 -38.83 -73.93
N ARG A 93 -2.56 -38.76 -72.58
CA ARG A 93 -2.33 -37.53 -71.81
C ARG A 93 -1.17 -37.75 -70.85
N TYR A 94 -0.14 -36.93 -70.98
CA TYR A 94 1.01 -36.90 -70.08
C TYR A 94 0.79 -35.81 -69.02
N ASP A 95 0.67 -36.21 -67.76
CA ASP A 95 0.70 -35.30 -66.61
C ASP A 95 1.45 -35.94 -65.44
N HIS A 96 1.84 -35.12 -64.48
CA HIS A 96 2.47 -35.56 -63.24
C HIS A 96 1.83 -34.83 -62.06
N ILE A 97 1.74 -35.53 -60.93
CA ILE A 97 1.29 -34.98 -59.65
C ILE A 97 2.37 -35.23 -58.60
N HIS A 98 2.57 -34.25 -57.72
CA HIS A 98 3.54 -34.33 -56.64
C HIS A 98 2.85 -34.67 -55.33
N TRP A 99 3.26 -35.76 -54.69
CA TRP A 99 2.80 -36.19 -53.37
C TRP A 99 3.93 -36.07 -52.34
N PRO A 100 3.63 -35.92 -51.04
CA PRO A 100 4.64 -36.10 -50.00
C PRO A 100 5.28 -37.49 -50.10
N SER A 101 6.60 -37.57 -50.04
CA SER A 101 7.30 -38.85 -49.98
C SER A 101 7.07 -39.57 -48.64
N ALA A 102 7.46 -40.84 -48.53
CA ALA A 102 7.37 -41.58 -47.26
C ALA A 102 8.23 -40.94 -46.16
N ILE A 103 9.37 -40.33 -46.52
CA ILE A 103 10.18 -39.52 -45.61
C ILE A 103 9.38 -38.30 -45.14
N ALA A 104 8.86 -37.50 -46.07
CA ALA A 104 8.13 -36.28 -45.72
C ALA A 104 6.86 -36.58 -44.89
N ALA A 105 6.14 -37.66 -45.20
CA ALA A 105 4.97 -38.09 -44.46
C ALA A 105 5.33 -38.46 -43.01
N PHE A 106 6.40 -39.22 -42.78
CA PHE A 106 6.89 -39.53 -41.45
C PHE A 106 7.29 -38.27 -40.68
N LEU A 107 8.13 -37.42 -41.29
CA LEU A 107 8.63 -36.22 -40.62
C LEU A 107 7.50 -35.27 -40.20
N LYS A 108 6.40 -35.21 -40.98
CA LYS A 108 5.23 -34.34 -40.72
C LYS A 108 4.22 -34.91 -39.72
N SER A 109 4.15 -36.23 -39.56
CA SER A 109 3.12 -36.89 -38.75
C SER A 109 3.63 -37.42 -37.41
N THR A 110 4.95 -37.53 -37.24
CA THR A 110 5.56 -38.20 -36.08
C THR A 110 6.28 -37.21 -35.17
N ALA A 111 6.24 -37.44 -33.86
CA ALA A 111 6.98 -36.69 -32.85
C ALA A 111 8.42 -37.20 -32.73
N TRP A 112 9.30 -36.84 -33.68
CA TRP A 112 10.65 -37.41 -33.82
C TRP A 112 11.79 -36.46 -33.45
N ILE A 113 11.53 -35.16 -33.29
CA ILE A 113 12.56 -34.17 -32.98
C ILE A 113 12.79 -34.21 -31.46
N PRO A 114 14.00 -34.52 -30.96
CA PRO A 114 14.23 -34.59 -29.52
C PRO A 114 14.07 -33.22 -28.86
N ALA A 115 13.25 -33.12 -27.82
CA ALA A 115 13.01 -31.91 -27.05
C ALA A 115 14.01 -31.73 -25.89
N SER A 116 14.21 -30.49 -25.44
CA SER A 116 14.87 -30.18 -24.17
C SER A 116 13.87 -30.29 -23.01
N ALA A 117 13.53 -31.50 -22.56
CA ALA A 117 12.62 -31.69 -21.42
C ALA A 117 12.95 -32.96 -20.62
N GLY A 118 13.22 -32.80 -19.31
CA GLY A 118 13.39 -33.91 -18.36
C GLY A 118 14.56 -34.86 -18.62
N ASP A 119 14.63 -35.92 -17.80
CA ASP A 119 15.59 -37.04 -17.97
C ASP A 119 15.10 -38.09 -18.98
N ASP A 120 13.79 -38.08 -19.32
CA ASP A 120 13.15 -38.97 -20.28
C ASP A 120 13.02 -38.32 -21.67
N PHE A 121 12.93 -39.14 -22.73
CA PHE A 121 12.74 -38.63 -24.10
C PHE A 121 11.34 -38.05 -24.29
N GLU A 122 11.29 -36.77 -24.65
CA GLU A 122 10.11 -36.11 -25.21
C GLU A 122 10.38 -35.73 -26.68
N GLY A 123 9.49 -36.12 -27.58
CA GLY A 123 9.58 -35.83 -29.01
C GLY A 123 8.67 -34.69 -29.41
N LEU A 124 9.15 -33.76 -30.22
CA LEU A 124 8.36 -32.72 -30.88
C LEU A 124 8.00 -33.17 -32.30
N THR A 125 6.78 -32.88 -32.69
CA THR A 125 6.37 -32.84 -34.09
C THR A 125 6.87 -31.55 -34.76
N LEU A 126 6.84 -31.48 -36.10
CA LEU A 126 7.28 -30.29 -36.83
C LEU A 126 6.44 -29.04 -36.50
N ASP A 127 5.18 -29.21 -36.09
CA ASP A 127 4.29 -28.12 -35.70
C ASP A 127 4.47 -27.60 -34.28
N GLN A 128 5.12 -28.39 -33.43
CA GLN A 128 5.55 -27.99 -32.10
C GLN A 128 6.97 -27.38 -32.10
N CYS A 129 7.69 -27.51 -33.22
CA CYS A 129 9.05 -27.01 -33.37
C CYS A 129 9.09 -25.59 -33.94
N TRP A 130 9.98 -24.76 -33.41
CA TRP A 130 10.23 -23.38 -33.84
C TRP A 130 11.70 -23.19 -34.20
N LEU A 131 11.97 -22.52 -35.31
CA LEU A 131 13.32 -22.07 -35.67
C LEU A 131 13.60 -20.72 -35.01
N GLY A 132 14.82 -20.52 -34.53
CA GLY A 132 15.24 -19.27 -33.88
C GLY A 132 16.37 -19.51 -32.91
N SER A 133 17.05 -18.43 -32.54
CA SER A 133 18.13 -18.50 -31.57
C SER A 133 17.59 -18.72 -30.14
N ARG A 134 18.51 -18.98 -29.20
CA ARG A 134 18.15 -19.11 -27.78
C ARG A 134 17.45 -17.88 -27.21
N SER A 135 17.76 -16.68 -27.70
CA SER A 135 17.15 -15.42 -27.27
C SER A 135 15.80 -15.15 -27.90
N ASP A 136 15.53 -15.68 -29.10
CA ASP A 136 14.29 -15.38 -29.83
C ASP A 136 13.10 -16.16 -29.29
N ILE A 137 13.32 -17.44 -28.97
CA ILE A 137 12.26 -18.32 -28.49
C ILE A 137 12.12 -18.15 -26.95
N PRO A 138 10.90 -17.98 -26.38
CA PRO A 138 10.68 -17.93 -24.93
C PRO A 138 11.00 -19.25 -24.21
N ARG A 139 11.33 -19.21 -22.91
CA ARG A 139 11.82 -20.41 -22.16
C ARG A 139 10.76 -21.48 -21.93
N PHE A 140 9.51 -21.07 -21.80
CA PHE A 140 8.37 -21.97 -21.62
C PHE A 140 7.89 -22.63 -22.92
N VAL A 141 8.38 -22.18 -24.08
CA VAL A 141 8.07 -22.79 -25.37
C VAL A 141 8.99 -24.01 -25.57
N PRO A 142 8.45 -25.20 -25.89
CA PRO A 142 9.26 -26.39 -26.16
C PRO A 142 10.31 -26.14 -27.24
N ARG A 143 11.54 -26.63 -27.02
CA ARG A 143 12.67 -26.44 -27.93
C ARG A 143 13.36 -27.75 -28.25
N PRO A 144 13.97 -27.88 -29.44
CA PRO A 144 14.86 -28.99 -29.71
C PRO A 144 15.99 -29.07 -28.67
N GLU A 145 16.50 -30.27 -28.43
CA GLU A 145 17.66 -30.47 -27.57
C GLU A 145 18.88 -29.67 -28.06
N ARG A 146 19.83 -29.42 -27.15
CA ARG A 146 20.99 -28.57 -27.41
C ARG A 146 21.75 -28.95 -28.69
N MET A 147 22.09 -30.23 -28.88
CA MET A 147 22.88 -30.67 -30.04
C MET A 147 22.12 -30.50 -31.36
N VAL A 148 20.83 -30.80 -31.36
CA VAL A 148 19.96 -30.62 -32.54
C VAL A 148 19.84 -29.13 -32.88
N ARG A 149 19.61 -28.27 -31.87
CA ARG A 149 19.51 -26.83 -32.09
C ARG A 149 20.82 -26.23 -32.61
N GLU A 150 21.96 -26.56 -32.01
CA GLU A 150 23.27 -26.08 -32.47
C GLU A 150 23.55 -26.51 -33.92
N LEU A 151 23.15 -27.72 -34.31
CA LEU A 151 23.27 -28.19 -35.69
C LEU A 151 22.34 -27.44 -36.66
N ILE A 152 21.10 -27.15 -36.25
CA ILE A 152 20.17 -26.33 -37.05
C ILE A 152 20.72 -24.91 -37.21
N GLU A 153 21.17 -24.27 -36.12
CA GLU A 153 21.70 -22.89 -36.14
C GLU A 153 22.97 -22.77 -36.99
N SER A 154 23.83 -23.79 -37.00
CA SER A 154 25.11 -23.79 -37.74
C SER A 154 25.00 -24.23 -39.21
N ASN A 155 23.85 -24.76 -39.65
CA ASN A 155 23.71 -25.33 -40.99
C ASN A 155 22.58 -24.67 -41.80
N ARG A 156 22.96 -23.80 -42.75
CA ARG A 156 22.03 -23.08 -43.63
C ARG A 156 21.15 -24.00 -44.49
N TYR A 157 21.69 -25.07 -45.05
CA TYR A 157 20.92 -26.01 -45.86
C TYR A 157 19.81 -26.68 -45.03
N LEU A 158 20.13 -27.08 -43.80
CA LEU A 158 19.16 -27.65 -42.88
C LEU A 158 18.07 -26.64 -42.49
N GLN A 159 18.43 -25.37 -42.27
CA GLN A 159 17.45 -24.31 -42.04
C GLN A 159 16.51 -24.13 -43.23
N GLU A 160 17.05 -24.10 -44.46
CA GLU A 160 16.26 -24.00 -45.70
C GLU A 160 15.38 -25.25 -45.92
N MET A 161 15.85 -26.44 -45.57
CA MET A 161 15.06 -27.67 -45.63
C MET A 161 13.90 -27.67 -44.62
N LEU A 162 14.17 -27.30 -43.37
CA LEU A 162 13.16 -27.23 -42.31
C LEU A 162 12.12 -26.14 -42.60
N SER A 163 12.56 -24.93 -42.95
CA SER A 163 11.65 -23.81 -43.24
C SER A 163 10.92 -23.96 -44.57
N GLY A 164 11.62 -24.31 -45.65
CA GLY A 164 11.08 -24.26 -47.02
C GLY A 164 10.41 -25.54 -47.52
N LYS A 165 10.82 -26.73 -47.06
CA LYS A 165 10.25 -28.02 -47.51
C LYS A 165 9.36 -28.66 -46.45
N LEU A 166 9.71 -28.47 -45.18
CA LEU A 166 8.99 -29.04 -44.04
C LEU A 166 8.09 -28.02 -43.31
N ASN A 167 8.12 -26.73 -43.70
CA ASN A 167 7.26 -25.64 -43.20
C ASN A 167 7.36 -25.43 -41.68
N VAL A 168 8.56 -25.59 -41.11
CA VAL A 168 8.85 -25.22 -39.72
C VAL A 168 8.98 -23.70 -39.63
N PRO A 169 8.14 -23.03 -38.83
CA PRO A 169 8.12 -21.57 -38.74
C PRO A 169 9.33 -21.05 -37.94
N ALA A 170 9.83 -19.87 -38.31
CA ALA A 170 10.74 -19.11 -37.47
C ALA A 170 9.95 -18.28 -36.46
N TRP A 171 10.34 -18.33 -35.18
CA TRP A 171 9.63 -17.62 -34.10
C TRP A 171 9.64 -16.10 -34.28
N SER A 172 10.75 -15.56 -34.78
CA SER A 172 10.96 -14.13 -34.99
C SER A 172 10.43 -13.60 -36.33
N ASP A 173 9.87 -14.47 -37.19
CA ASP A 173 9.25 -14.04 -38.45
C ASP A 173 7.82 -13.55 -38.18
N PRO A 174 7.46 -12.29 -38.52
CA PRO A 174 6.10 -11.78 -38.39
C PRO A 174 5.04 -12.63 -39.07
N LYS A 175 5.37 -13.32 -40.16
CA LYS A 175 4.43 -14.23 -40.86
C LYS A 175 4.02 -15.43 -40.02
N SER A 176 4.78 -15.75 -38.97
CA SER A 176 4.48 -16.83 -38.04
C SER A 176 3.41 -16.46 -36.99
N ALA A 177 3.04 -15.18 -36.87
CA ALA A 177 2.12 -14.66 -35.87
C ALA A 177 0.81 -15.45 -35.69
N PRO A 178 0.05 -15.83 -36.76
CA PRO A 178 -1.17 -16.65 -36.60
C PRO A 178 -0.92 -17.98 -35.89
N ARG A 179 0.23 -18.60 -36.20
CA ARG A 179 0.62 -19.89 -35.62
C ARG A 179 1.12 -19.73 -34.20
N ARG A 180 1.82 -18.63 -33.88
CA ARG A 180 2.23 -18.28 -32.51
C ARG A 180 1.02 -18.03 -31.63
N ILE A 181 0.00 -17.30 -32.11
CA ILE A 181 -1.26 -17.08 -31.37
C ILE A 181 -1.90 -18.42 -30.98
N ALA A 182 -2.04 -19.36 -31.93
CA ALA A 182 -2.62 -20.68 -31.66
C ALA A 182 -1.76 -21.51 -30.70
N ALA A 183 -0.45 -21.61 -30.96
CA ALA A 183 0.45 -22.42 -30.15
C ALA A 183 0.60 -21.90 -28.72
N LEU A 184 0.62 -20.58 -28.52
CA LEU A 184 0.63 -19.97 -27.19
C LEU A 184 -0.64 -20.33 -26.42
N GLY A 185 -1.82 -20.25 -27.06
CA GLY A 185 -3.06 -20.71 -26.46
C GLY A 185 -3.00 -22.17 -25.99
N GLU A 186 -2.55 -23.08 -26.85
CA GLU A 186 -2.40 -24.51 -26.51
C GLU A 186 -1.40 -24.75 -25.38
N LEU A 187 -0.29 -23.99 -25.34
CA LEU A 187 0.69 -24.09 -24.25
C LEU A 187 0.07 -23.66 -22.91
N LEU A 188 -0.76 -22.61 -22.93
CA LEU A 188 -1.46 -22.16 -21.72
C LEU A 188 -2.46 -23.21 -21.23
N GLU A 189 -3.21 -23.85 -22.12
CA GLU A 189 -4.16 -24.94 -21.79
C GLU A 189 -3.46 -26.15 -21.18
N ARG A 190 -2.25 -26.49 -21.66
CA ARG A 190 -1.42 -27.59 -21.11
C ARG A 190 -0.79 -27.24 -19.75
N GLY A 191 -0.78 -25.97 -19.38
CA GLY A 191 -0.21 -25.45 -18.14
C GLY A 191 1.19 -24.87 -18.34
N ILE A 192 1.34 -23.58 -18.00
CA ILE A 192 2.62 -22.87 -17.96
C ILE A 192 2.96 -22.60 -16.49
N SER A 193 4.22 -22.81 -16.11
CA SER A 193 4.69 -22.46 -14.77
C SER A 193 4.46 -20.98 -14.49
N GLU A 194 4.00 -20.65 -13.27
CA GLU A 194 3.75 -19.27 -12.83
C GLU A 194 4.95 -18.33 -13.09
N ALA A 195 6.17 -18.85 -13.00
CA ALA A 195 7.41 -18.11 -13.24
C ALA A 195 7.57 -17.59 -14.69
N PHE A 196 6.76 -18.07 -15.64
CA PHE A 196 6.81 -17.71 -17.05
C PHE A 196 5.55 -16.99 -17.57
N LEU A 197 4.58 -16.69 -16.70
CA LEU A 197 3.31 -16.07 -17.13
C LEU A 197 3.52 -14.66 -17.72
N ASP A 198 4.47 -13.88 -17.20
CA ASP A 198 4.77 -12.55 -17.76
C ASP A 198 5.43 -12.63 -19.14
N ASP A 199 6.38 -13.56 -19.31
CA ASP A 199 7.00 -13.85 -20.61
C ASP A 199 5.93 -14.34 -21.62
N PHE A 200 4.94 -15.11 -21.16
CA PHE A 200 3.80 -15.54 -21.95
C PHE A 200 2.95 -14.35 -22.41
N ARG A 201 2.51 -13.49 -21.49
CA ARG A 201 1.70 -12.30 -21.81
C ARG A 201 2.39 -11.40 -22.83
N LYS A 202 3.71 -11.21 -22.66
CA LYS A 202 4.54 -10.46 -23.61
C LYS A 202 4.54 -11.11 -24.99
N ALA A 203 4.86 -12.40 -25.08
CA ALA A 203 4.90 -13.13 -26.35
C ALA A 203 3.54 -13.16 -27.06
N TYR A 204 2.44 -13.26 -26.31
CA TYR A 204 1.08 -13.28 -26.85
C TYR A 204 0.67 -11.91 -27.44
N ARG A 205 0.97 -10.82 -26.73
CA ARG A 205 0.79 -9.45 -27.24
C ARG A 205 1.62 -9.18 -28.50
N GLU A 206 2.88 -9.61 -28.50
CA GLU A 206 3.77 -9.47 -29.67
C GLU A 206 3.20 -10.22 -30.88
N ALA A 207 2.70 -11.45 -30.69
CA ALA A 207 2.07 -12.22 -31.76
C ALA A 207 0.83 -11.51 -32.34
N TRP A 208 -0.04 -10.93 -31.50
CA TRP A 208 -1.18 -10.14 -32.01
C TRP A 208 -0.77 -8.85 -32.70
N THR A 209 0.25 -8.17 -32.20
CA THR A 209 0.80 -6.95 -32.80
C THR A 209 1.37 -7.24 -34.19
N GLU A 210 2.18 -8.29 -34.32
CA GLU A 210 2.74 -8.70 -35.61
C GLU A 210 1.63 -9.18 -36.57
N TYR A 211 0.62 -9.92 -36.08
CA TYR A 211 -0.55 -10.30 -36.88
C TYR A 211 -1.30 -9.08 -37.44
N ALA A 212 -1.44 -8.02 -36.64
CA ALA A 212 -2.09 -6.79 -37.06
C ALA A 212 -1.33 -6.06 -38.18
N GLN A 213 0.00 -6.18 -38.21
CA GLN A 213 0.90 -5.56 -39.18
C GLN A 213 1.02 -6.32 -40.51
N LEU A 214 0.49 -7.56 -40.61
CA LEU A 214 0.52 -8.32 -41.87
C LEU A 214 -0.44 -7.73 -42.91
N ASP A 215 0.07 -7.49 -44.13
CA ASP A 215 -0.73 -7.07 -45.30
C ASP A 215 -1.80 -8.10 -45.67
N LEU A 216 -1.40 -9.38 -45.70
CA LEU A 216 -2.26 -10.53 -45.95
C LEU A 216 -2.27 -11.38 -44.68
N ARG A 217 -3.38 -11.31 -43.93
CA ARG A 217 -3.56 -12.04 -42.67
C ARG A 217 -4.04 -13.47 -42.95
N PRO A 218 -3.24 -14.51 -42.62
CA PRO A 218 -3.69 -15.90 -42.73
C PRO A 218 -4.87 -16.16 -41.80
N ALA A 219 -5.75 -17.09 -42.19
CA ALA A 219 -6.87 -17.49 -41.36
C ALA A 219 -6.40 -18.12 -40.05
N LEU A 220 -7.04 -17.75 -38.94
CA LEU A 220 -6.88 -18.44 -37.66
C LEU A 220 -7.55 -19.83 -37.74
N PRO A 221 -7.05 -20.81 -36.97
CA PRO A 221 -7.63 -22.14 -36.95
C PRO A 221 -9.11 -22.12 -36.49
N PRO A 222 -9.93 -23.08 -36.95
CA PRO A 222 -11.36 -23.15 -36.59
C PRO A 222 -11.60 -23.53 -35.12
N THR A 223 -10.56 -23.96 -34.42
CA THR A 223 -10.50 -24.08 -32.96
C THR A 223 -9.31 -23.27 -32.49
N LEU A 224 -9.52 -22.38 -31.52
CA LEU A 224 -8.50 -21.48 -31.02
C LEU A 224 -8.59 -21.39 -29.50
N VAL A 225 -7.49 -21.67 -28.82
CA VAL A 225 -7.38 -21.41 -27.39
C VAL A 225 -6.87 -19.99 -27.19
N ILE A 226 -7.52 -19.24 -26.30
CA ILE A 226 -7.13 -17.87 -25.95
C ILE A 226 -6.94 -17.76 -24.43
N PRO A 227 -6.11 -16.82 -23.96
CA PRO A 227 -6.03 -16.51 -22.54
C PRO A 227 -7.31 -15.82 -22.06
N LYS A 228 -7.69 -16.10 -20.81
CA LYS A 228 -8.75 -15.45 -20.06
C LYS A 228 -8.17 -15.02 -18.72
N ASP A 229 -8.13 -13.72 -18.47
CA ASP A 229 -7.82 -13.19 -17.14
C ASP A 229 -9.00 -13.42 -16.18
N THR A 230 -8.67 -13.91 -14.98
CA THR A 230 -9.61 -14.15 -13.88
C THR A 230 -9.03 -13.60 -12.58
N ILE A 231 -9.84 -13.51 -11.53
CA ILE A 231 -9.37 -13.12 -10.18
C ILE A 231 -8.30 -14.07 -9.63
N ASP A 232 -8.34 -15.34 -10.03
CA ASP A 232 -7.38 -16.39 -9.60
C ASP A 232 -6.15 -16.48 -10.52
N GLY A 233 -6.04 -15.59 -11.52
CA GLY A 233 -4.93 -15.53 -12.47
C GLY A 233 -5.32 -15.88 -13.92
N LEU A 234 -4.32 -16.18 -14.73
CA LEU A 234 -4.48 -16.43 -16.16
C LEU A 234 -4.93 -17.87 -16.43
N THR A 235 -6.04 -18.01 -17.16
CA THR A 235 -6.59 -19.32 -17.56
C THR A 235 -6.75 -19.39 -19.07
N ALA A 236 -7.06 -20.58 -19.60
CA ALA A 236 -7.32 -20.79 -21.02
C ALA A 236 -8.82 -20.97 -21.28
N VAL A 237 -9.31 -20.46 -22.40
CA VAL A 237 -10.65 -20.76 -22.93
C VAL A 237 -10.57 -21.16 -24.39
N THR A 238 -11.25 -22.24 -24.74
CA THR A 238 -11.23 -22.84 -26.08
C THR A 238 -12.44 -22.36 -26.88
N LEU A 239 -12.18 -21.74 -28.03
CA LEU A 239 -13.18 -21.24 -28.96
C LEU A 239 -13.32 -22.21 -30.14
N HIS A 240 -14.56 -22.49 -30.55
CA HIS A 240 -14.86 -23.33 -31.71
C HIS A 240 -15.73 -22.58 -32.71
N LYS A 241 -15.33 -22.56 -33.99
CA LYS A 241 -16.12 -21.95 -35.08
C LYS A 241 -17.51 -22.57 -35.23
N SER A 242 -17.64 -23.88 -34.97
CA SER A 242 -18.92 -24.60 -35.07
C SER A 242 -19.86 -24.34 -33.90
N ALA A 243 -19.34 -23.81 -32.79
CA ALA A 243 -20.11 -23.43 -31.60
C ALA A 243 -19.54 -22.12 -31.03
N PRO A 244 -19.78 -20.98 -31.70
CA PRO A 244 -19.23 -19.70 -31.29
C PRO A 244 -19.67 -19.32 -29.88
N LEU A 245 -18.77 -18.70 -29.12
CA LEU A 245 -19.06 -18.24 -27.78
C LEU A 245 -20.09 -17.11 -27.82
N VAL A 246 -21.13 -17.22 -26.97
CA VAL A 246 -22.20 -16.21 -26.85
C VAL A 246 -21.77 -15.01 -26.01
N GLU A 247 -20.93 -15.24 -24.99
CA GLU A 247 -20.39 -14.18 -24.14
C GLU A 247 -19.50 -13.23 -24.95
N THR A 248 -19.53 -11.94 -24.58
CA THR A 248 -18.70 -10.93 -25.22
C THR A 248 -17.25 -11.03 -24.71
N ILE A 249 -16.31 -11.07 -25.65
CA ILE A 249 -14.87 -11.01 -25.37
C ILE A 249 -14.43 -9.55 -25.34
N TYR A 250 -13.90 -9.10 -24.21
CA TYR A 250 -13.38 -7.75 -24.03
C TYR A 250 -11.88 -7.71 -24.37
N ILE A 251 -11.50 -6.81 -25.27
CA ILE A 251 -10.13 -6.69 -25.75
C ILE A 251 -9.46 -5.51 -25.05
N ASP A 252 -8.42 -5.81 -24.28
CA ASP A 252 -7.63 -4.83 -23.55
C ASP A 252 -6.47 -4.32 -24.43
N ASP A 253 -6.36 -3.00 -24.49
CA ASP A 253 -5.29 -2.27 -25.17
C ASP A 253 -4.23 -1.70 -24.20
N GLY A 254 -4.43 -1.91 -22.90
CA GLY A 254 -3.59 -1.41 -21.81
C GLY A 254 -3.96 0.01 -21.34
N SER A 255 -4.98 0.65 -21.91
CA SER A 255 -5.37 2.02 -21.53
C SER A 255 -6.24 2.08 -20.27
N ARG A 256 -6.95 0.99 -19.96
CA ARG A 256 -7.96 0.93 -18.88
C ARG A 256 -7.79 -0.29 -17.97
N PRO A 257 -6.63 -0.41 -17.28
CA PRO A 257 -6.34 -1.58 -16.45
C PRO A 257 -7.37 -1.82 -15.33
N THR A 258 -7.92 -0.76 -14.73
CA THR A 258 -8.95 -0.89 -13.69
C THR A 258 -10.25 -1.49 -14.23
N PHE A 259 -10.68 -1.10 -15.43
CA PHE A 259 -11.91 -1.65 -16.03
C PHE A 259 -11.70 -3.10 -16.45
N GLN A 260 -10.50 -3.43 -16.96
CA GLN A 260 -10.11 -4.81 -17.25
C GLN A 260 -10.18 -5.68 -15.98
N GLN A 261 -9.65 -5.18 -14.86
CA GLN A 261 -9.70 -5.88 -13.56
C GLN A 261 -11.14 -6.11 -13.08
N ILE A 262 -12.03 -5.11 -13.21
CA ILE A 262 -13.45 -5.25 -12.84
C ILE A 262 -14.15 -6.26 -13.78
N LEU A 263 -13.91 -6.20 -15.08
CA LEU A 263 -14.48 -7.18 -16.01
C LEU A 263 -14.03 -8.61 -15.67
N ALA A 264 -12.75 -8.79 -15.34
CA ALA A 264 -12.18 -10.09 -14.94
C ALA A 264 -12.77 -10.59 -13.61
N SER A 265 -13.02 -9.72 -12.62
CA SER A 265 -13.63 -10.11 -11.34
C SER A 265 -15.11 -10.53 -11.50
N PHE A 266 -15.82 -9.98 -12.49
CA PHE A 266 -17.15 -10.43 -12.91
C PHE A 266 -17.12 -11.68 -13.80
N GLY A 267 -15.95 -12.31 -13.98
CA GLY A 267 -15.78 -13.52 -14.77
C GLY A 267 -15.88 -13.31 -16.29
N ARG A 268 -15.88 -12.06 -16.76
CA ARG A 268 -15.89 -11.73 -18.19
C ARG A 268 -14.56 -12.10 -18.82
N ILE A 269 -14.58 -12.43 -20.10
CA ILE A 269 -13.37 -12.82 -20.83
C ILE A 269 -12.67 -11.55 -21.27
N THR A 270 -11.49 -11.31 -20.72
CA THR A 270 -10.60 -10.22 -21.14
C THR A 270 -9.33 -10.80 -21.77
N ILE A 271 -8.87 -10.18 -22.86
CA ILE A 271 -7.64 -10.55 -23.59
C ILE A 271 -6.79 -9.29 -23.81
N ASP A 272 -5.56 -9.30 -23.32
CA ASP A 272 -4.57 -8.26 -23.60
C ASP A 272 -3.85 -8.52 -24.94
N VAL A 273 -4.01 -7.60 -25.89
CA VAL A 273 -3.40 -7.67 -27.23
C VAL A 273 -2.56 -6.44 -27.59
N GLY A 274 -2.60 -5.39 -26.76
CA GLY A 274 -1.98 -4.09 -27.03
C GLY A 274 -2.73 -3.24 -28.08
N GLY A 275 -2.65 -1.91 -27.94
CA GLY A 275 -3.53 -0.98 -28.67
C GLY A 275 -3.46 -1.00 -30.20
N THR A 276 -2.31 -1.32 -30.80
CA THR A 276 -2.20 -1.40 -32.27
C THR A 276 -2.89 -2.65 -32.84
N ALA A 277 -3.17 -3.67 -32.02
CA ALA A 277 -3.72 -4.95 -32.46
C ALA A 277 -5.23 -5.10 -32.22
N THR A 278 -5.83 -4.27 -31.35
CA THR A 278 -7.22 -4.37 -30.90
C THR A 278 -8.23 -4.57 -32.04
N ALA A 279 -8.23 -3.69 -33.04
CA ALA A 279 -9.16 -3.77 -34.18
C ALA A 279 -8.94 -5.01 -35.06
N SER A 280 -7.70 -5.48 -35.16
CA SER A 280 -7.36 -6.69 -35.93
C SER A 280 -7.77 -7.95 -35.18
N CYS A 281 -7.61 -7.98 -33.86
CA CYS A 281 -8.06 -9.07 -33.00
C CYS A 281 -9.58 -9.26 -33.06
N ILE A 282 -10.35 -8.19 -32.85
CA ILE A 282 -11.82 -8.20 -32.89
C ILE A 282 -12.30 -8.77 -34.23
N ARG A 283 -11.77 -8.24 -35.34
CA ARG A 283 -12.12 -8.69 -36.69
C ARG A 283 -11.79 -10.17 -36.90
N ALA A 284 -10.66 -10.65 -36.41
CA ALA A 284 -10.24 -12.04 -36.57
C ALA A 284 -11.15 -13.00 -35.79
N LEU A 285 -11.47 -12.68 -34.53
CA LEU A 285 -12.38 -13.48 -33.70
C LEU A 285 -13.79 -13.55 -34.31
N ALA A 286 -14.31 -12.43 -34.82
CA ALA A 286 -15.59 -12.40 -35.51
C ALA A 286 -15.56 -13.20 -36.83
N THR A 287 -14.54 -12.98 -37.67
CA THR A 287 -14.47 -13.56 -39.03
C THR A 287 -14.22 -15.06 -39.02
N TYR A 288 -13.29 -15.53 -38.20
CA TYR A 288 -12.83 -16.92 -38.24
C TYR A 288 -13.52 -17.82 -37.22
N LEU A 289 -13.94 -17.27 -36.07
CA LEU A 289 -14.52 -18.03 -34.96
C LEU A 289 -16.00 -17.67 -34.71
N GLY A 290 -16.54 -16.62 -35.34
CA GLY A 290 -17.94 -16.19 -35.15
C GLY A 290 -18.22 -15.57 -33.77
N CYS A 291 -17.18 -15.22 -33.01
CA CYS A 291 -17.32 -14.73 -31.64
C CYS A 291 -17.58 -13.21 -31.59
N LYS A 292 -18.35 -12.76 -30.60
CA LYS A 292 -18.55 -11.33 -30.33
C LYS A 292 -17.38 -10.79 -29.51
N ALA A 293 -16.67 -9.80 -30.03
CA ALA A 293 -15.57 -9.13 -29.34
C ALA A 293 -15.67 -7.61 -29.45
N GLN A 294 -15.25 -6.89 -28.41
CA GLN A 294 -15.25 -5.42 -28.38
C GLN A 294 -14.10 -4.90 -27.51
N PRO A 295 -13.58 -3.69 -27.75
CA PRO A 295 -12.59 -3.08 -26.88
C PRO A 295 -13.20 -2.70 -25.51
N ILE A 296 -12.34 -2.50 -24.50
CA ILE A 296 -12.76 -1.94 -23.22
C ILE A 296 -12.95 -0.41 -23.36
N HIS A 297 -14.16 0.08 -23.07
CA HIS A 297 -14.56 1.47 -23.17
C HIS A 297 -15.15 1.99 -21.85
N GLU A 298 -15.39 3.31 -21.75
CA GLU A 298 -16.07 3.93 -20.59
C GLU A 298 -17.44 3.32 -20.32
N ASP A 299 -18.18 2.99 -21.39
CA ASP A 299 -19.53 2.43 -21.28
C ASP A 299 -19.54 0.91 -21.06
N SER A 300 -18.37 0.27 -20.93
CA SER A 300 -18.30 -1.18 -20.65
C SER A 300 -18.79 -1.53 -19.25
N ILE A 301 -18.81 -0.54 -18.35
CA ILE A 301 -19.23 -0.67 -16.96
C ILE A 301 -20.07 0.55 -16.63
N SER A 302 -21.26 0.35 -16.04
CA SER A 302 -22.00 1.47 -15.45
C SER A 302 -21.65 1.61 -13.96
N VAL A 303 -21.46 2.85 -13.51
CA VAL A 303 -21.04 3.17 -12.14
C VAL A 303 -22.19 3.85 -11.41
N THR A 304 -22.47 3.40 -10.20
CA THR A 304 -23.44 3.99 -9.28
C THR A 304 -22.71 4.36 -7.99
N THR A 305 -22.93 5.58 -7.49
CA THR A 305 -22.39 6.06 -6.21
C THR A 305 -23.55 6.34 -5.27
N ASP A 306 -23.53 5.76 -4.06
CA ASP A 306 -24.57 5.95 -3.05
C ASP A 306 -26.01 5.72 -3.59
N GLY A 307 -26.17 4.76 -4.52
CA GLY A 307 -27.44 4.43 -5.16
C GLY A 307 -27.85 5.32 -6.34
N VAL A 308 -27.04 6.30 -6.74
CA VAL A 308 -27.30 7.22 -7.86
C VAL A 308 -26.27 6.99 -9.00
N PRO A 309 -26.71 6.91 -10.28
CA PRO A 309 -25.78 6.80 -11.40
C PRO A 309 -24.74 7.92 -11.41
N PHE A 310 -23.47 7.55 -11.57
CA PHE A 310 -22.36 8.49 -11.60
C PHE A 310 -22.08 8.94 -13.05
N PHE A 311 -21.92 10.25 -13.22
CA PHE A 311 -21.40 10.85 -14.44
C PHE A 311 -20.34 11.90 -14.06
N PRO A 312 -19.20 11.95 -14.78
CA PRO A 312 -18.20 13.00 -14.61
C PRO A 312 -18.82 14.40 -14.73
N SER A 313 -18.48 15.31 -13.81
CA SER A 313 -19.11 16.63 -13.73
C SER A 313 -18.13 17.72 -13.32
N ALA A 314 -18.34 18.93 -13.86
CA ALA A 314 -17.65 20.14 -13.42
C ALA A 314 -17.96 20.53 -11.96
N ALA A 315 -19.08 20.04 -11.41
CA ALA A 315 -19.55 20.34 -10.06
C ALA A 315 -18.75 19.60 -8.97
N ASP A 316 -17.99 18.57 -9.32
CA ASP A 316 -17.16 17.84 -8.37
C ASP A 316 -15.94 18.65 -7.93
N GLU A 317 -15.50 18.44 -6.70
CA GLU A 317 -14.31 19.10 -6.16
C GLU A 317 -13.07 18.70 -6.96
N LEU A 318 -12.15 19.66 -7.16
CA LEU A 318 -10.86 19.39 -7.78
C LEU A 318 -9.92 18.74 -6.75
N LEU A 319 -9.18 17.71 -7.19
CA LEU A 319 -8.07 17.16 -6.41
C LEU A 319 -7.02 18.25 -6.12
N VAL A 320 -6.76 19.11 -7.10
CA VAL A 320 -5.87 20.25 -6.99
C VAL A 320 -6.71 21.49 -6.64
N SER A 321 -6.88 21.74 -5.36
CA SER A 321 -7.52 22.95 -4.81
C SER A 321 -6.49 23.99 -4.36
N LYS A 322 -6.95 25.16 -3.89
CA LYS A 322 -6.10 26.30 -3.47
C LYS A 322 -4.96 25.91 -2.51
N ASP A 323 -5.21 24.98 -1.60
CA ASP A 323 -4.23 24.55 -0.58
C ASP A 323 -3.37 23.36 -1.05
N CYS A 324 -3.67 22.79 -2.22
CA CYS A 324 -3.07 21.57 -2.76
C CYS A 324 -2.47 21.74 -4.17
N GLU A 325 -2.27 22.96 -4.66
CA GLU A 325 -1.64 23.27 -5.97
C GLU A 325 -0.31 22.53 -6.20
N TRP A 326 0.44 22.31 -5.12
CA TRP A 326 1.72 21.60 -5.15
C TRP A 326 1.60 20.13 -5.60
N ILE A 327 0.41 19.51 -5.58
CA ILE A 327 0.19 18.13 -6.06
C ILE A 327 0.49 18.03 -7.56
N ALA A 328 0.07 19.02 -8.34
CA ALA A 328 0.32 19.04 -9.77
C ALA A 328 1.82 19.24 -10.08
N ASP A 329 2.49 20.10 -9.33
CA ASP A 329 3.94 20.30 -9.44
C ASP A 329 4.71 19.01 -9.06
N LEU A 330 4.29 18.36 -7.98
CA LEU A 330 4.85 17.09 -7.53
C LEU A 330 4.69 16.00 -8.59
N ALA A 331 3.53 15.91 -9.22
CA ALA A 331 3.29 14.95 -10.28
C ALA A 331 4.17 15.16 -11.51
N VAL A 332 4.48 16.41 -11.86
CA VAL A 332 5.46 16.69 -12.92
C VAL A 332 6.89 16.34 -12.47
N LEU A 333 7.23 16.55 -11.19
CA LEU A 333 8.50 16.07 -10.63
C LEU A 333 8.60 14.53 -10.67
N VAL A 334 7.51 13.80 -10.41
CA VAL A 334 7.45 12.33 -10.54
C VAL A 334 7.84 11.93 -11.96
N LEU A 335 7.25 12.55 -12.99
CA LEU A 335 7.56 12.28 -14.39
C LEU A 335 9.05 12.50 -14.71
N GLU A 336 9.65 13.56 -14.18
CA GLU A 336 11.07 13.87 -14.36
C GLU A 336 12.01 12.88 -13.67
N VAL A 337 11.59 12.32 -12.53
CA VAL A 337 12.42 11.39 -11.74
C VAL A 337 12.26 9.94 -12.20
N SER A 338 11.07 9.55 -12.66
CA SER A 338 10.74 8.17 -13.05
C SER A 338 11.19 7.80 -14.47
N SER A 339 11.52 8.78 -15.30
CA SER A 339 12.01 8.55 -16.66
C SER A 339 13.50 8.20 -16.65
N ASN A 340 13.82 6.92 -16.84
CA ASN A 340 15.20 6.39 -16.81
C ASN A 340 16.10 6.83 -18.00
N LEU A 341 15.64 7.76 -18.85
CA LEU A 341 16.39 8.23 -20.02
C LEU A 341 16.25 9.76 -20.14
N SER A 342 17.37 10.44 -19.93
CA SER A 342 17.57 11.86 -20.24
C SER A 342 17.08 12.17 -21.66
N ASN A 343 16.26 13.23 -21.79
CA ASN A 343 15.82 13.93 -23.02
C ASN A 343 14.42 13.63 -23.61
N GLN A 344 13.52 12.89 -22.96
CA GLN A 344 12.17 12.63 -23.54
C GLN A 344 11.01 13.48 -23.01
N ASN A 345 11.16 14.20 -21.89
CA ASN A 345 10.07 15.03 -21.37
C ASN A 345 10.15 16.45 -21.91
N THR A 346 9.48 16.69 -23.03
CA THR A 346 9.33 18.04 -23.58
C THR A 346 8.57 18.96 -22.62
N LEU A 347 8.82 20.28 -22.70
CA LEU A 347 8.05 21.28 -21.95
C LEU A 347 6.54 21.10 -22.13
N ARG A 348 6.10 20.78 -23.36
CA ARG A 348 4.71 20.47 -23.69
C ARG A 348 4.18 19.24 -22.94
N ALA A 349 4.97 18.18 -22.79
CA ALA A 349 4.55 16.98 -22.06
C ALA A 349 4.35 17.26 -20.56
N ARG A 350 5.20 18.13 -19.98
CA ARG A 350 5.10 18.61 -18.59
C ARG A 350 3.85 19.47 -18.37
N GLN A 351 3.65 20.46 -19.23
CA GLN A 351 2.47 21.33 -19.19
C GLN A 351 1.18 20.52 -19.38
N ALA A 352 1.16 19.59 -20.33
CA ALA A 352 0.01 18.71 -20.53
C ALA A 352 -0.29 17.84 -19.31
N LEU A 353 0.74 17.30 -18.63
CA LEU A 353 0.55 16.53 -17.40
C LEU A 353 0.02 17.41 -16.26
N GLY A 354 0.66 18.56 -16.01
CA GLY A 354 0.25 19.48 -14.94
C GLY A 354 -1.15 20.04 -15.16
N GLY A 355 -1.52 20.33 -16.41
CA GLY A 355 -2.87 20.75 -16.78
C GLY A 355 -3.90 19.61 -16.65
N ALA A 356 -3.55 18.39 -17.03
CA ALA A 356 -4.46 17.23 -16.87
C ALA A 356 -4.75 16.93 -15.40
N ILE A 357 -3.73 17.00 -14.54
CA ILE A 357 -3.89 16.74 -13.09
C ILE A 357 -4.73 17.81 -12.42
N ARG A 358 -4.57 19.08 -12.83
CA ARG A 358 -5.44 20.18 -12.36
C ARG A 358 -6.90 20.04 -12.76
N ARG A 359 -7.23 19.19 -13.75
CA ARG A 359 -8.62 18.87 -14.10
C ARG A 359 -9.20 17.69 -13.33
N VAL A 360 -8.36 16.95 -12.58
CA VAL A 360 -8.82 15.75 -11.86
C VAL A 360 -9.80 16.14 -10.77
N ARG A 361 -10.99 15.55 -10.86
CA ARG A 361 -12.07 15.64 -9.88
C ARG A 361 -11.89 14.55 -8.84
N LEU A 362 -12.15 14.87 -7.58
CA LEU A 362 -12.15 13.93 -6.48
C LEU A 362 -13.55 13.94 -5.84
N ARG A 363 -14.20 12.78 -5.80
CA ARG A 363 -15.51 12.64 -5.15
C ARG A 363 -15.42 11.59 -4.05
N PHE A 364 -15.70 12.01 -2.82
CA PHE A 364 -15.88 11.12 -1.69
C PHE A 364 -17.31 10.56 -1.66
N VAL A 365 -17.43 9.25 -1.51
CA VAL A 365 -18.72 8.54 -1.50
C VAL A 365 -18.74 7.51 -0.37
N ARG A 366 -19.91 6.96 -0.02
CA ARG A 366 -20.01 5.88 0.99
C ARG A 366 -19.88 4.51 0.36
N GLU A 367 -20.41 4.34 -0.85
CA GLU A 367 -20.39 3.07 -1.58
C GLU A 367 -20.26 3.32 -3.08
N ILE A 368 -19.37 2.54 -3.71
CA ILE A 368 -19.23 2.44 -5.16
C ILE A 368 -19.77 1.09 -5.62
N THR A 369 -20.78 1.12 -6.49
CA THR A 369 -21.33 -0.08 -7.14
C THR A 369 -21.07 -0.03 -8.64
N VAL A 370 -20.66 -1.16 -9.20
CA VAL A 370 -20.40 -1.32 -10.64
C VAL A 370 -21.37 -2.35 -11.23
N SER A 371 -21.86 -2.09 -12.44
CA SER A 371 -22.80 -2.99 -13.13
C SER A 371 -22.35 -3.32 -14.55
N ILE A 372 -22.39 -4.61 -14.88
CA ILE A 372 -22.01 -5.18 -16.18
C ILE A 372 -23.14 -6.07 -16.69
N ASP A 373 -23.67 -5.78 -17.88
CA ASP A 373 -24.84 -6.44 -18.48
C ASP A 373 -26.06 -6.51 -17.55
N GLY A 374 -26.25 -5.48 -16.71
CA GLY A 374 -27.36 -5.40 -15.76
C GLY A 374 -27.15 -6.14 -14.44
N ASN A 375 -26.03 -6.84 -14.26
CA ASN A 375 -25.64 -7.43 -12.99
C ASN A 375 -24.80 -6.44 -12.18
N SER A 376 -25.32 -6.00 -11.04
CA SER A 376 -24.69 -5.02 -10.15
C SER A 376 -23.96 -5.71 -9.00
N SER A 377 -22.77 -5.25 -8.65
CA SER A 377 -21.98 -5.70 -7.49
C SER A 377 -21.21 -4.52 -6.90
N PRO A 378 -20.88 -4.53 -5.59
CA PRO A 378 -19.90 -3.62 -5.03
C PRO A 378 -18.57 -3.69 -5.77
N LEU A 379 -17.78 -2.61 -5.66
CA LEU A 379 -16.43 -2.55 -6.20
C LEU A 379 -15.57 -3.72 -5.65
N PRO A 380 -14.72 -4.37 -6.48
CA PRO A 380 -13.83 -5.43 -6.01
C PRO A 380 -12.93 -4.98 -4.86
N GLU A 381 -12.72 -5.84 -3.86
CA GLU A 381 -11.93 -5.52 -2.65
C GLU A 381 -10.49 -5.10 -2.99
N GLU A 382 -9.93 -5.58 -4.11
CA GLU A 382 -8.58 -5.25 -4.55
C GLU A 382 -8.40 -3.78 -4.97
N LEU A 383 -9.50 -3.07 -5.23
CA LEU A 383 -9.50 -1.65 -5.58
C LEU A 383 -9.61 -0.74 -4.35
N ASP A 384 -9.81 -1.29 -3.14
CA ASP A 384 -9.81 -0.57 -1.86
C ASP A 384 -10.73 0.67 -1.85
N GLY A 385 -11.93 0.53 -2.43
CA GLY A 385 -12.91 1.62 -2.52
C GLY A 385 -12.52 2.76 -3.46
N ILE A 386 -11.58 2.55 -4.39
CA ILE A 386 -11.08 3.59 -5.30
C ILE A 386 -11.35 3.22 -6.75
N LEU A 387 -12.02 4.12 -7.47
CA LEU A 387 -12.34 3.94 -8.89
C LEU A 387 -11.91 5.16 -9.72
N PRO A 388 -10.84 5.06 -10.53
CA PRO A 388 -10.58 6.04 -11.58
C PRO A 388 -11.62 5.93 -12.69
N VAL A 389 -12.23 7.06 -13.03
CA VAL A 389 -13.11 7.22 -14.18
C VAL A 389 -12.43 8.16 -15.16
N ALA A 390 -11.90 7.59 -16.23
CA ALA A 390 -11.27 8.37 -17.28
C ALA A 390 -12.32 9.21 -18.01
N ASN A 391 -11.97 10.46 -18.29
CA ASN A 391 -12.78 11.40 -19.07
C ASN A 391 -11.88 12.53 -19.58
N GLU A 392 -12.10 13.02 -20.80
CA GLU A 392 -11.24 14.05 -21.41
C GLU A 392 -11.36 15.41 -20.72
N GLU A 393 -12.58 15.78 -20.30
CA GLU A 393 -12.92 17.09 -19.76
C GLU A 393 -12.90 17.09 -18.23
N TYR A 394 -13.50 16.07 -17.60
CA TYR A 394 -13.67 15.93 -16.15
C TYR A 394 -13.13 14.59 -15.63
N PRO A 395 -11.82 14.29 -15.80
CA PRO A 395 -11.24 13.04 -15.29
C PRO A 395 -11.50 12.93 -13.78
N SER A 396 -12.03 11.81 -13.32
CA SER A 396 -12.56 11.71 -11.95
C SER A 396 -11.95 10.55 -11.19
N VAL A 397 -11.73 10.72 -9.89
CA VAL A 397 -11.38 9.66 -8.95
C VAL A 397 -12.48 9.58 -7.90
N LEU A 398 -13.16 8.44 -7.84
CA LEU A 398 -14.10 8.11 -6.79
C LEU A 398 -13.35 7.44 -5.64
N CYS A 399 -13.62 7.85 -4.42
CA CYS A 399 -12.99 7.30 -3.23
C CYS A 399 -14.04 7.07 -2.13
N GLU A 400 -14.14 5.85 -1.63
CA GLU A 400 -14.86 5.57 -0.39
C GLU A 400 -14.11 6.19 0.79
N GLY A 401 -14.67 7.23 1.39
CA GLY A 401 -13.94 8.06 2.35
C GLY A 401 -14.66 9.34 2.72
N GLN A 402 -14.00 10.20 3.50
CA GLN A 402 -14.62 11.44 4.00
C GLN A 402 -13.83 12.71 3.70
N PHE A 403 -12.50 12.65 3.61
CA PHE A 403 -11.67 13.82 3.36
C PHE A 403 -10.30 13.44 2.80
N LEU A 404 -9.66 14.41 2.14
CA LEU A 404 -8.32 14.28 1.60
C LEU A 404 -7.29 14.53 2.71
N ASN A 405 -6.37 13.58 2.88
CA ASN A 405 -5.20 13.65 3.78
C ASN A 405 -4.04 12.86 3.15
N TRP A 406 -2.87 12.80 3.78
CA TRP A 406 -1.72 12.05 3.24
C TRP A 406 -1.99 10.55 3.02
N SER A 407 -2.78 9.92 3.89
CA SER A 407 -3.18 8.52 3.73
C SER A 407 -4.07 8.36 2.51
N THR A 408 -5.16 9.14 2.44
CA THR A 408 -6.08 9.14 1.30
C THR A 408 -5.36 9.44 -0.02
N LEU A 409 -4.49 10.46 -0.03
CA LEU A 409 -3.69 10.83 -1.20
C LEU A 409 -2.76 9.70 -1.67
N SER A 410 -2.17 8.96 -0.73
CA SER A 410 -1.34 7.78 -1.03
C SER A 410 -2.17 6.64 -1.62
N MET A 411 -3.40 6.42 -1.14
CA MET A 411 -4.29 5.40 -1.67
C MET A 411 -4.76 5.75 -3.09
N ILE A 412 -5.21 6.99 -3.33
CA ILE A 412 -5.71 7.42 -4.66
C ILE A 412 -4.59 7.68 -5.69
N ALA A 413 -3.32 7.70 -5.27
CA ALA A 413 -2.20 8.08 -6.15
C ALA A 413 -2.13 7.25 -7.44
N ALA A 414 -2.45 5.95 -7.36
CA ALA A 414 -2.48 5.06 -8.51
C ALA A 414 -3.66 5.35 -9.47
N ALA A 415 -4.77 5.87 -8.95
CA ALA A 415 -5.97 6.19 -9.72
C ALA A 415 -5.83 7.50 -10.51
N VAL A 416 -5.04 8.46 -10.01
CA VAL A 416 -4.89 9.77 -10.66
C VAL A 416 -4.34 9.66 -12.09
N PRO A 417 -3.23 8.94 -12.37
CA PRO A 417 -2.76 8.73 -13.74
C PRO A 417 -3.75 7.96 -14.62
N ALA A 418 -4.47 6.98 -14.05
CA ALA A 418 -5.46 6.21 -14.78
C ALA A 418 -6.64 7.09 -15.23
N ALA A 419 -7.13 7.99 -14.36
CA ALA A 419 -8.22 8.92 -14.68
C ALA A 419 -7.86 9.91 -15.80
N ILE A 420 -6.59 10.31 -15.93
CA ILE A 420 -6.14 11.21 -17.01
C ILE A 420 -5.65 10.47 -18.27
N GLY A 421 -5.91 9.16 -18.39
CA GLY A 421 -5.52 8.37 -19.55
C GLY A 421 -4.00 8.14 -19.67
N ARG A 422 -3.27 8.13 -18.55
CA ARG A 422 -1.82 7.88 -18.48
C ARG A 422 -1.46 6.75 -17.50
N PRO A 423 -2.01 5.53 -17.67
CA PRO A 423 -1.78 4.41 -16.75
C PRO A 423 -0.31 3.98 -16.61
N GLY A 424 0.56 4.31 -17.59
CA GLY A 424 2.01 4.07 -17.49
C GLY A 424 2.71 4.83 -16.37
N LEU A 425 2.08 5.84 -15.75
CA LEU A 425 2.62 6.58 -14.61
C LEU A 425 2.11 6.07 -13.25
N THR A 426 1.19 5.09 -13.23
CA THR A 426 0.53 4.58 -12.01
C THR A 426 1.53 4.14 -10.95
N ASP A 427 2.53 3.33 -11.31
CA ASP A 427 3.52 2.83 -10.34
C ASP A 427 4.42 3.94 -9.80
N ALA A 428 4.84 4.86 -10.67
CA ALA A 428 5.68 6.00 -10.28
C ALA A 428 4.95 6.91 -9.28
N PHE A 429 3.66 7.17 -9.51
CA PHE A 429 2.83 7.94 -8.58
C PHE A 429 2.61 7.16 -7.28
N ARG A 430 2.20 5.89 -7.36
CA ARG A 430 1.97 5.05 -6.18
C ARG A 430 3.19 5.02 -5.27
N LEU A 431 4.38 4.73 -5.82
CA LEU A 431 5.63 4.69 -5.05
C LEU A 431 5.96 6.04 -4.42
N THR A 432 5.85 7.11 -5.21
CA THR A 432 6.23 8.45 -4.75
C THR A 432 5.30 8.96 -3.67
N PHE A 433 3.98 8.94 -3.90
CA PHE A 433 3.01 9.43 -2.93
C PHE A 433 2.98 8.57 -1.67
N SER A 434 3.22 7.25 -1.78
CA SER A 434 3.40 6.39 -0.59
C SER A 434 4.67 6.78 0.21
N ALA A 435 5.76 7.11 -0.47
CA ALA A 435 6.98 7.60 0.20
C ALA A 435 6.72 8.93 0.92
N PHE A 436 5.94 9.84 0.32
CA PHE A 436 5.51 11.07 1.00
C PHE A 436 4.57 10.80 2.16
N GLY A 437 3.59 9.91 2.03
CA GLY A 437 2.72 9.52 3.15
C GLY A 437 3.52 9.05 4.35
N ASN A 438 4.56 8.24 4.12
CA ASN A 438 5.45 7.76 5.18
C ASN A 438 6.34 8.86 5.78
N GLU A 439 6.92 9.74 4.97
CA GLU A 439 7.77 10.84 5.47
C GLU A 439 6.95 11.90 6.23
N MET A 440 5.74 12.21 5.75
CA MET A 440 4.88 13.27 6.26
C MET A 440 4.05 12.86 7.48
N SER A 441 3.74 11.56 7.64
CA SER A 441 3.00 11.06 8.81
C SER A 441 3.75 11.29 10.14
N ARG A 442 5.03 11.66 10.11
CA ARG A 442 5.80 12.08 11.29
C ARG A 442 5.43 13.47 11.80
N ASP A 443 4.92 14.34 10.92
CA ASP A 443 4.66 15.76 11.19
C ASP A 443 3.14 16.06 11.36
N GLY A 444 2.29 15.03 11.30
CA GLY A 444 0.83 15.11 11.45
C GLY A 444 0.04 14.62 10.23
N HIS A 445 -1.29 14.64 10.33
CA HIS A 445 -2.20 14.17 9.26
C HIS A 445 -2.63 15.26 8.26
N GLU A 446 -2.27 16.52 8.52
CA GLU A 446 -2.65 17.67 7.70
C GLU A 446 -1.84 17.71 6.38
N LEU A 447 -2.51 17.92 5.25
CA LEU A 447 -1.85 18.11 3.96
C LEU A 447 -1.13 19.45 3.92
N LYS A 448 0.18 19.39 3.65
CA LYS A 448 1.04 20.56 3.52
C LYS A 448 2.00 20.36 2.36
N ALA A 449 2.38 21.44 1.70
CA ALA A 449 3.37 21.38 0.63
C ALA A 449 4.71 20.81 1.14
N PRO A 450 5.26 19.76 0.52
CA PRO A 450 6.57 19.23 0.89
C PRO A 450 7.71 20.25 0.69
N SER A 451 8.61 20.34 1.66
CA SER A 451 9.87 21.09 1.51
C SER A 451 10.82 20.43 0.52
N ASP A 452 11.80 21.16 -0.02
CA ASP A 452 12.83 20.60 -0.92
C ASP A 452 13.59 19.43 -0.30
N LEU A 453 13.84 19.47 1.01
CA LEU A 453 14.48 18.37 1.73
C LEU A 453 13.59 17.13 1.80
N GLN A 454 12.29 17.30 2.04
CA GLN A 454 11.33 16.18 2.06
C GLN A 454 11.12 15.61 0.66
N LEU A 455 11.04 16.47 -0.37
CA LEU A 455 11.00 16.04 -1.78
C LEU A 455 12.24 15.23 -2.15
N ALA A 456 13.43 15.70 -1.75
CA ALA A 456 14.69 15.01 -1.99
C ALA A 456 14.74 13.62 -1.36
N ARG A 457 14.27 13.49 -0.11
CA ARG A 457 14.19 12.21 0.60
C ARG A 457 13.21 11.24 -0.04
N ALA A 458 11.99 11.69 -0.33
CA ALA A 458 10.95 10.84 -0.91
C ALA A 458 11.28 10.38 -2.34
N LEU A 459 11.93 11.25 -3.14
CA LEU A 459 12.31 10.95 -4.53
C LEU A 459 13.71 10.33 -4.66
N GLY A 460 14.48 10.22 -3.58
CA GLY A 460 15.84 9.67 -3.60
C GLY A 460 16.82 10.49 -4.44
N ARG A 461 16.67 11.82 -4.47
CA ARG A 461 17.52 12.75 -5.26
C ARG A 461 18.20 13.79 -4.36
N PRO A 462 19.37 14.33 -4.75
CA PRO A 462 19.99 15.44 -4.02
C PRO A 462 19.08 16.67 -3.98
N VAL A 463 19.10 17.42 -2.86
CA VAL A 463 18.30 18.66 -2.69
C VAL A 463 18.57 19.65 -3.83
N SER A 464 19.83 19.82 -4.25
CA SER A 464 20.21 20.68 -5.37
C SER A 464 19.51 20.31 -6.69
N ARG A 465 19.33 19.00 -6.96
CA ARG A 465 18.62 18.52 -8.15
C ARG A 465 17.11 18.79 -8.05
N ILE A 466 16.53 18.65 -6.86
CA ILE A 466 15.12 19.02 -6.64
C ILE A 466 14.92 20.52 -6.85
N THR A 467 15.77 21.36 -6.26
CA THR A 467 15.70 22.81 -6.41
C THR A 467 15.87 23.21 -7.89
N GLU A 468 16.79 22.58 -8.63
CA GLU A 468 16.96 22.79 -10.09
C GLU A 468 15.69 22.44 -10.87
N LEU A 469 15.13 21.23 -10.64
CA LEU A 469 13.91 20.78 -11.32
C LEU A 469 12.72 21.69 -10.99
N ARG A 470 12.56 22.09 -9.72
CA ARG A 470 11.52 23.04 -9.31
C ARG A 470 11.71 24.40 -9.96
N ARG A 471 12.94 24.93 -10.03
CA ARG A 471 13.23 26.19 -10.76
C ARG A 471 12.86 26.07 -12.24
N SER A 472 13.20 24.95 -12.88
CA SER A 472 12.83 24.69 -14.28
C SER A 472 11.30 24.60 -14.49
N LEU A 473 10.56 24.04 -13.53
CA LEU A 473 9.09 24.01 -13.57
C LEU A 473 8.44 25.38 -13.30
N ARG A 474 9.07 26.17 -12.42
CA ARG A 474 8.63 27.53 -12.07
C ARG A 474 8.94 28.56 -13.15
N ALA A 475 9.92 28.30 -14.01
CA ALA A 475 10.28 29.12 -15.17
C ALA A 475 9.31 28.98 -16.37
N THR A 476 8.01 28.70 -16.12
CA THR A 476 6.97 28.58 -17.17
C THR A 476 6.14 29.86 -17.28
N THR A 477 5.78 30.25 -18.50
CA THR A 477 5.02 31.49 -18.79
C THR A 477 3.66 31.58 -18.07
N PRO A 478 2.86 30.51 -17.91
CA PRO A 478 1.60 30.58 -17.17
C PRO A 478 1.77 30.97 -15.69
N ARG A 479 2.81 30.46 -15.01
CA ARG A 479 3.10 30.83 -13.62
C ARG A 479 3.60 32.27 -13.50
N LEU A 480 4.37 32.74 -14.47
CA LEU A 480 4.76 34.15 -14.56
C LEU A 480 3.51 35.03 -14.63
N LEU A 481 2.54 34.71 -15.49
CA LEU A 481 1.29 35.46 -15.63
C LEU A 481 0.41 35.38 -14.38
N GLU A 482 0.39 34.24 -13.67
CA GLU A 482 -0.31 34.09 -12.41
C GLU A 482 0.11 35.16 -11.39
N TYR A 483 1.39 35.53 -11.35
CA TYR A 483 1.95 36.45 -10.37
C TYR A 483 2.04 37.88 -10.92
N LEU A 484 2.35 38.01 -12.21
CA LEU A 484 2.50 39.27 -12.90
C LEU A 484 1.17 40.03 -13.00
N ILE A 485 0.09 39.38 -13.45
CA ILE A 485 -1.22 40.01 -13.69
C ILE A 485 -1.77 40.72 -12.42
N PRO A 486 -1.88 40.06 -11.25
CA PRO A 486 -2.37 40.75 -10.05
C PRO A 486 -1.39 41.81 -9.53
N SER A 487 -0.09 41.64 -9.77
CA SER A 487 0.93 42.61 -9.34
C SER A 487 0.89 43.89 -10.17
N VAL A 488 0.82 43.80 -11.50
CA VAL A 488 0.71 44.99 -12.37
C VAL A 488 -0.65 45.68 -12.20
N HIS A 489 -1.72 44.92 -11.94
CA HIS A 489 -3.01 45.48 -11.56
C HIS A 489 -2.92 46.28 -10.25
N ALA A 490 -2.29 45.70 -9.21
CA ALA A 490 -2.07 46.37 -7.93
C ALA A 490 -1.15 47.59 -8.00
N MET A 491 -0.24 47.63 -8.97
CA MET A 491 0.58 48.81 -9.30
C MET A 491 -0.19 49.92 -10.04
N GLY A 492 -1.47 49.69 -10.37
CA GLY A 492 -2.32 50.65 -11.09
C GLY A 492 -2.32 50.50 -12.61
N HIS A 493 -1.68 49.46 -13.17
CA HIS A 493 -1.66 49.18 -14.61
C HIS A 493 -2.78 48.19 -14.99
N THR A 494 -4.04 48.57 -14.74
CA THR A 494 -5.22 47.72 -14.98
C THR A 494 -5.37 47.31 -16.44
N ASP A 495 -5.07 48.21 -17.38
CA ASP A 495 -5.17 47.92 -18.82
C ASP A 495 -4.10 46.93 -19.28
N LEU A 496 -2.89 47.01 -18.71
CA LEU A 496 -1.83 46.01 -18.96
C LEU A 496 -2.23 44.64 -18.43
N ALA A 497 -2.84 44.59 -17.24
CA ALA A 497 -3.37 43.34 -16.69
C ALA A 497 -4.42 42.72 -17.62
N ALA A 498 -5.33 43.52 -18.18
CA ALA A 498 -6.33 43.05 -19.15
C ALA A 498 -5.69 42.53 -20.44
N ILE A 499 -4.70 43.25 -21.01
CA ILE A 499 -3.97 42.81 -22.21
C ILE A 499 -3.24 41.48 -21.97
N LEU A 500 -2.60 41.33 -20.79
CA LEU A 500 -1.92 40.09 -20.42
C LEU A 500 -2.91 38.92 -20.27
N ILE A 501 -4.12 39.16 -19.77
CA ILE A 501 -5.19 38.16 -19.68
C ILE A 501 -5.65 37.74 -21.08
N GLU A 502 -6.00 38.70 -21.94
CA GLU A 502 -6.50 38.44 -23.29
C GLU A 502 -5.52 37.65 -24.16
N ARG A 503 -4.21 37.91 -23.97
CA ARG A 503 -3.14 37.31 -24.77
C ARG A 503 -2.47 36.12 -24.10
N THR A 504 -3.03 35.60 -23.00
CA THR A 504 -2.44 34.50 -22.20
C THR A 504 -2.00 33.31 -23.06
N ASP A 505 -2.82 32.94 -24.04
CA ASP A 505 -2.58 31.77 -24.91
C ASP A 505 -1.58 32.05 -26.05
N GLU A 506 -1.20 33.31 -26.28
CA GLU A 506 -0.27 33.72 -27.34
C GLU A 506 1.20 33.67 -26.90
N PHE A 507 1.48 33.74 -25.59
CA PHE A 507 2.83 33.83 -25.06
C PHE A 507 3.58 32.50 -25.13
N ARG A 508 4.73 32.49 -25.82
CA ARG A 508 5.58 31.30 -25.99
C ARG A 508 6.69 31.27 -24.96
N ASP A 509 7.22 32.44 -24.61
CA ASP A 509 8.30 32.62 -23.64
C ASP A 509 8.26 34.02 -23.00
N ASP A 510 9.26 34.34 -22.18
CA ASP A 510 9.35 35.59 -21.42
C ASP A 510 9.60 36.79 -22.32
N SER A 511 10.16 36.59 -23.51
CA SER A 511 10.39 37.68 -24.46
C SER A 511 9.08 38.21 -25.03
N ASP A 512 8.08 37.34 -25.23
CA ASP A 512 6.74 37.76 -25.65
C ASP A 512 6.04 38.58 -24.55
N VAL A 513 6.19 38.16 -23.28
CA VAL A 513 5.63 38.90 -22.13
C VAL A 513 6.34 40.25 -21.96
N MET A 514 7.66 40.27 -22.05
CA MET A 514 8.48 41.49 -21.98
C MET A 514 8.15 42.46 -23.12
N ALA A 515 7.86 41.96 -24.33
CA ALA A 515 7.45 42.78 -25.46
C ALA A 515 6.09 43.46 -25.21
N VAL A 516 5.15 42.76 -24.57
CA VAL A 516 3.85 43.33 -24.18
C VAL A 516 4.00 44.40 -23.09
N ILE A 517 4.78 44.11 -22.05
CA ILE A 517 5.06 45.08 -20.97
C ILE A 517 5.76 46.33 -21.52
N SER A 518 6.76 46.15 -22.39
CA SER A 518 7.50 47.25 -23.01
C SER A 518 6.63 48.05 -23.97
N GLY A 519 5.77 47.37 -24.75
CA GLY A 519 4.81 48.01 -25.66
C GLY A 519 3.73 48.83 -24.96
N TYR A 520 3.43 48.50 -23.69
CA TYR A 520 2.54 49.27 -22.84
C TYR A 520 3.19 50.56 -22.28
N GLY A 521 4.53 50.67 -22.32
CA GLY A 521 5.27 51.85 -21.90
C GLY A 521 5.96 51.75 -20.55
N ILE A 522 6.08 50.55 -19.97
CA ILE A 522 6.93 50.33 -18.78
C ILE A 522 8.40 50.26 -19.22
N PRO A 523 9.32 51.04 -18.60
CA PRO A 523 10.75 50.99 -18.91
C PRO A 523 11.34 49.58 -18.82
N SER A 524 12.26 49.23 -19.73
CA SER A 524 12.81 47.86 -19.84
C SER A 524 13.46 47.36 -18.54
N ASP A 525 14.17 48.23 -17.82
CA ASP A 525 14.81 47.91 -16.54
C ASP A 525 13.78 47.64 -15.42
N GLN A 526 12.66 48.36 -15.43
CA GLN A 526 11.56 48.13 -14.50
C GLN A 526 10.76 46.88 -14.86
N ALA A 527 10.51 46.64 -16.15
CA ALA A 527 9.86 45.44 -16.65
C ALA A 527 10.68 44.18 -16.30
N GLU A 528 12.00 44.22 -16.51
CA GLU A 528 12.92 43.15 -16.14
C GLU A 528 12.89 42.87 -14.62
N ARG A 529 12.88 43.92 -13.78
CA ARG A 529 12.77 43.76 -12.33
C ARG A 529 11.46 43.11 -11.90
N ILE A 530 10.33 43.55 -12.46
CA ILE A 530 9.00 42.99 -12.13
C ILE A 530 8.93 41.52 -12.55
N VAL A 531 9.37 41.20 -13.77
CA VAL A 531 9.38 39.82 -14.27
C VAL A 531 10.34 38.95 -13.47
N SER A 532 11.54 39.44 -13.11
CA SER A 532 12.48 38.72 -12.24
C SER A 532 11.90 38.46 -10.85
N ALA A 533 11.31 39.47 -10.21
CA ALA A 533 10.66 39.30 -8.91
C ALA A 533 9.52 38.27 -8.99
N CYS A 534 8.70 38.30 -10.04
CA CYS A 534 7.66 37.29 -10.26
C CYS A 534 8.22 35.89 -10.46
N ARG A 535 9.42 35.76 -11.05
CA ARG A 535 10.12 34.48 -11.25
C ARG A 535 10.73 33.94 -9.96
N ASP A 536 11.28 34.82 -9.14
CA ASP A 536 12.01 34.49 -7.92
C ASP A 536 11.08 34.30 -6.72
N ALA A 537 9.88 34.88 -6.75
CA ALA A 537 8.90 34.76 -5.68
C ALA A 537 8.31 33.35 -5.53
N ASP A 538 8.36 32.82 -4.30
CA ASP A 538 7.71 31.56 -3.94
C ASP A 538 6.19 31.69 -3.73
N THR A 539 5.70 32.88 -3.37
CA THR A 539 4.29 33.18 -3.08
C THR A 539 3.94 34.61 -3.47
N LEU A 540 2.65 34.89 -3.71
CA LEU A 540 2.16 36.26 -3.93
C LEU A 540 2.45 37.20 -2.75
N SER A 541 2.48 36.70 -1.51
CA SER A 541 2.86 37.51 -0.35
C SER A 541 4.36 37.82 -0.33
N GLY A 542 5.22 36.87 -0.71
CA GLY A 542 6.65 37.12 -0.90
C GLY A 542 6.90 38.18 -1.97
N LEU A 543 6.22 38.02 -3.12
CA LEU A 543 6.25 38.99 -4.22
C LEU A 543 5.76 40.37 -3.79
N ARG A 544 4.68 40.42 -3.00
CA ARG A 544 4.15 41.65 -2.41
C ARG A 544 5.22 42.41 -1.64
N HIS A 545 5.98 41.73 -0.77
CA HIS A 545 7.05 42.36 0.00
C HIS A 545 8.20 42.83 -0.89
N GLU A 546 8.58 42.02 -1.88
CA GLU A 546 9.67 42.34 -2.82
C GLU A 546 9.35 43.56 -3.69
N LEU A 547 8.10 43.66 -4.15
CA LEU A 547 7.61 44.76 -4.98
C LEU A 547 7.06 45.95 -4.16
N GLY A 548 7.04 45.86 -2.83
CA GLY A 548 6.53 46.92 -1.94
C GLY A 548 5.03 47.21 -2.10
N LEU A 549 4.23 46.20 -2.41
CA LEU A 549 2.78 46.36 -2.61
C LEU A 549 2.04 46.35 -1.27
N GLU A 550 1.09 47.27 -1.09
CA GLU A 550 0.21 47.28 0.08
C GLU A 550 -0.75 46.09 0.09
N PHE A 551 -0.96 45.48 1.26
CA PHE A 551 -1.73 44.23 1.39
C PHE A 551 -3.19 44.39 0.95
N ASN A 552 -3.85 45.47 1.38
CA ASN A 552 -5.21 45.80 0.99
C ASN A 552 -5.35 46.08 -0.51
N VAL A 553 -4.37 46.75 -1.13
CA VAL A 553 -4.37 47.07 -2.56
C VAL A 553 -4.21 45.80 -3.41
N LEU A 554 -3.32 44.89 -3.01
CA LEU A 554 -3.16 43.60 -3.68
C LEU A 554 -4.42 42.74 -3.53
N ASN A 555 -5.03 42.69 -2.35
CA ASN A 555 -6.28 41.95 -2.13
C ASN A 555 -7.45 42.50 -2.95
N ALA A 556 -7.60 43.84 -3.02
CA ALA A 556 -8.60 44.46 -3.87
C ALA A 556 -8.39 44.12 -5.36
N SER A 557 -7.12 44.06 -5.79
CA SER A 557 -6.76 43.66 -7.15
C SER A 557 -7.07 42.19 -7.43
N LEU A 558 -6.80 41.29 -6.49
CA LEU A 558 -7.18 39.87 -6.61
C LEU A 558 -8.68 39.71 -6.77
N VAL A 559 -9.48 40.38 -5.93
CA VAL A 559 -10.95 40.34 -5.99
C VAL A 559 -11.47 40.90 -7.33
N ALA A 560 -10.93 42.03 -7.79
CA ALA A 560 -11.31 42.63 -9.08
C ALA A 560 -11.03 41.69 -10.27
N LEU A 561 -9.97 40.88 -10.18
CA LEU A 561 -9.59 39.88 -11.17
C LEU A 561 -10.31 38.53 -11.01
N GLY A 562 -11.32 38.44 -10.12
CA GLY A 562 -12.08 37.22 -9.86
C GLY A 562 -11.31 36.14 -9.09
N ARG A 563 -10.23 36.52 -8.39
CA ARG A 563 -9.38 35.64 -7.59
C ARG A 563 -9.67 35.79 -6.09
N SER A 564 -9.39 34.73 -5.33
CA SER A 564 -9.52 34.81 -3.88
C SER A 564 -8.46 35.73 -3.26
N PRO A 565 -8.82 36.54 -2.24
CA PRO A 565 -7.84 37.35 -1.51
C PRO A 565 -6.83 36.48 -0.74
N LEU A 566 -5.72 37.11 -0.35
CA LEU A 566 -4.77 36.58 0.61
C LEU A 566 -5.34 36.77 2.02
N GLU A 567 -5.29 35.72 2.83
CA GLU A 567 -5.80 35.72 4.20
C GLU A 567 -4.77 35.11 5.15
N PHE A 568 -4.59 35.73 6.32
CA PHE A 568 -3.65 35.27 7.36
C PHE A 568 -4.34 35.00 8.70
N LYS A 569 -5.63 34.64 8.65
CA LYS A 569 -6.50 34.49 9.83
C LYS A 569 -5.85 33.69 10.95
N LYS A 570 -5.29 32.51 10.65
CA LYS A 570 -4.63 31.64 11.64
C LYS A 570 -3.50 32.37 12.39
N ARG A 571 -2.60 33.04 11.64
CA ARG A 571 -1.48 33.81 12.21
C ARG A 571 -1.97 34.95 13.09
N LEU A 572 -2.97 35.70 12.64
CA LEU A 572 -3.56 36.80 13.41
C LEU A 572 -4.25 36.29 14.68
N THR A 573 -5.01 35.19 14.59
CA THR A 573 -5.64 34.54 15.75
C THR A 573 -4.61 34.04 16.75
N GLU A 574 -3.51 33.42 16.29
CA GLU A 574 -2.41 32.97 17.15
C GLU A 574 -1.73 34.15 17.87
N ARG A 575 -1.45 35.25 17.17
CA ARG A 575 -0.87 36.46 17.78
C ARG A 575 -1.80 37.10 18.81
N PHE A 576 -3.07 37.28 18.46
CA PHE A 576 -4.08 37.83 19.38
C PHE A 576 -4.23 36.94 20.63
N SER A 577 -4.38 35.63 20.44
CA SER A 577 -4.53 34.67 21.55
C SER A 577 -3.28 34.62 22.44
N SER A 578 -2.08 34.65 21.85
CA SER A 578 -0.82 34.70 22.58
C SER A 578 -0.71 35.98 23.42
N ARG A 579 -1.15 37.13 22.89
CA ARG A 579 -1.13 38.38 23.64
C ARG A 579 -2.17 38.41 24.76
N VAL A 580 -3.37 37.87 24.52
CA VAL A 580 -4.39 37.66 25.57
C VAL A 580 -3.84 36.80 26.70
N GLU A 581 -3.10 35.73 26.39
CA GLU A 581 -2.46 34.89 27.41
C GLU A 581 -1.39 35.66 28.20
N HIS A 582 -0.57 36.47 27.53
CA HIS A 582 0.45 37.30 28.20
C HIS A 582 -0.16 38.34 29.15
N ARG A 583 -1.34 38.89 28.82
CA ARG A 583 -2.07 39.85 29.66
C ARG A 583 -3.13 39.20 30.56
N ARG A 584 -3.24 37.87 30.58
CA ARG A 584 -4.29 37.14 31.30
C ARG A 584 -4.42 37.57 32.76
N ALA A 585 -3.31 37.61 33.50
CA ALA A 585 -3.32 37.95 34.92
C ALA A 585 -3.80 39.38 35.22
N GLU A 586 -3.54 40.32 34.30
CA GLU A 586 -4.01 41.70 34.38
C GLU A 586 -5.52 41.78 34.14
N VAL A 587 -5.99 41.13 33.06
CA VAL A 587 -7.40 41.16 32.67
C VAL A 587 -8.28 40.38 33.67
N GLU A 588 -7.85 39.20 34.13
CA GLU A 588 -8.58 38.43 35.13
C GLU A 588 -8.71 39.19 36.46
N ARG A 589 -7.69 39.97 36.82
CA ARG A 589 -7.74 40.87 37.98
C ARG A 589 -8.80 41.95 37.80
N ALA A 590 -8.82 42.62 36.65
CA ALA A 590 -9.83 43.63 36.34
C ALA A 590 -11.26 43.05 36.38
N VAL A 591 -11.44 41.83 35.84
CA VAL A 591 -12.72 41.11 35.93
C VAL A 591 -13.09 40.83 37.38
N ARG A 592 -12.20 40.28 38.20
CA ARG A 592 -12.50 40.02 39.62
C ARG A 592 -12.85 41.30 40.37
N ASP A 593 -12.08 42.37 40.16
CA ASP A 593 -12.31 43.65 40.84
C ASP A 593 -13.68 44.23 40.48
N ALA A 594 -14.07 44.16 39.21
CA ALA A 594 -15.40 44.58 38.74
C ALA A 594 -16.55 43.79 39.38
N TYR A 595 -16.34 42.52 39.73
CA TYR A 595 -17.37 41.64 40.29
C TYR A 595 -17.35 41.54 41.82
N THR A 596 -16.37 42.14 42.51
CA THR A 596 -16.16 41.96 43.95
C THR A 596 -17.40 42.35 44.77
N GLN A 597 -17.97 43.53 44.53
CA GLN A 597 -19.15 44.01 45.27
C GLN A 597 -20.40 43.16 45.01
N THR A 598 -20.59 42.67 43.79
CA THR A 598 -21.72 41.80 43.43
C THR A 598 -21.64 40.44 44.11
N ILE A 599 -20.43 39.87 44.21
CA ILE A 599 -20.22 38.59 44.91
C ILE A 599 -20.40 38.72 46.43
N GLU A 600 -19.99 39.85 47.02
CA GLU A 600 -20.24 40.15 48.44
C GLU A 600 -21.74 40.30 48.75
N ALA A 601 -22.54 40.86 47.82
CA ALA A 601 -23.97 41.07 48.01
C ALA A 601 -24.81 39.81 47.77
N ASP A 602 -24.61 39.11 46.65
CA ASP A 602 -25.51 38.06 46.16
C ASP A 602 -24.92 36.64 46.22
N GLY A 603 -23.60 36.51 46.44
CA GLY A 603 -22.90 35.22 46.52
C GLY A 603 -22.83 34.40 45.21
N ALA A 604 -23.44 34.88 44.12
CA ALA A 604 -23.60 34.12 42.88
C ALA A 604 -22.35 34.18 41.96
N LEU A 605 -21.55 33.11 41.93
CA LEU A 605 -20.29 33.05 41.17
C LEU A 605 -20.43 32.84 39.65
N GLN A 606 -21.63 32.51 39.15
CA GLN A 606 -21.81 32.09 37.74
C GLN A 606 -21.42 33.18 36.73
N ALA A 607 -21.91 34.42 36.91
CA ALA A 607 -21.62 35.52 36.00
C ALA A 607 -20.14 35.91 36.01
N TYR A 608 -19.48 35.81 37.18
CA TYR A 608 -18.04 36.00 37.31
C TYR A 608 -17.24 34.92 36.56
N ARG A 609 -17.61 33.65 36.72
CA ARG A 609 -16.94 32.52 36.05
C ARG A 609 -16.96 32.64 34.53
N GLU A 610 -18.08 33.08 33.96
CA GLU A 610 -18.20 33.31 32.52
C GLU A 610 -17.32 34.47 32.06
N ALA A 611 -17.24 35.54 32.85
CA ALA A 611 -16.41 36.71 32.53
C ALA A 611 -14.90 36.41 32.66
N VAL A 612 -14.46 35.75 33.73
CA VAL A 612 -13.02 35.50 34.00
C VAL A 612 -12.42 34.44 33.07
N ALA A 613 -13.25 33.67 32.36
CA ALA A 613 -12.80 32.77 31.31
C ALA A 613 -12.27 33.49 30.05
N LEU A 614 -12.48 34.81 29.95
CA LEU A 614 -12.02 35.69 28.87
C LEU A 614 -12.48 35.28 27.45
N LYS A 615 -13.44 34.36 27.32
CA LYS A 615 -13.95 33.88 26.03
C LYS A 615 -14.64 34.94 25.18
N TRP A 616 -14.93 36.10 25.76
CA TRP A 616 -15.50 37.26 25.08
C TRP A 616 -14.43 38.10 24.37
N LEU A 617 -13.14 37.91 24.66
CA LEU A 617 -12.04 38.50 23.88
C LEU A 617 -11.86 37.76 22.56
N HIS A 618 -12.02 38.46 21.44
CA HIS A 618 -11.89 37.89 20.11
C HIS A 618 -11.23 38.86 19.14
N LEU A 619 -10.53 38.32 18.14
CA LEU A 619 -10.00 39.08 17.02
C LEU A 619 -11.16 39.70 16.23
N PRO A 620 -11.14 41.01 15.91
CA PRO A 620 -12.16 41.62 15.05
C PRO A 620 -12.17 41.01 13.65
N ASP A 621 -13.36 40.78 13.09
CA ASP A 621 -13.51 40.09 11.79
C ASP A 621 -12.88 40.88 10.62
N ASP A 622 -12.92 42.22 10.67
CA ASP A 622 -12.39 43.10 9.62
C ASP A 622 -10.85 43.11 9.58
N TRP A 623 -10.18 42.61 10.61
CA TRP A 623 -8.70 42.59 10.64
C TRP A 623 -8.10 41.60 9.65
N VAL A 624 -8.83 40.53 9.31
CA VAL A 624 -8.35 39.50 8.36
C VAL A 624 -8.14 40.06 6.96
N GLU A 625 -8.95 41.06 6.57
CA GLU A 625 -8.88 41.71 5.26
C GLU A 625 -7.92 42.91 5.24
N ARG A 626 -7.65 43.50 6.41
CA ARG A 626 -6.89 44.75 6.54
C ARG A 626 -5.42 44.53 6.87
N PHE A 627 -5.10 43.48 7.61
CA PHE A 627 -3.77 43.24 8.14
C PHE A 627 -3.28 41.86 7.72
N ASP A 628 -2.07 41.79 7.17
CA ASP A 628 -1.36 40.53 7.09
C ASP A 628 -0.63 40.24 8.40
N ASP A 629 -0.14 41.27 9.07
CA ASP A 629 0.46 41.18 10.40
C ASP A 629 -0.06 42.28 11.35
N ILE A 630 -0.04 41.98 12.65
CA ILE A 630 -0.50 42.90 13.71
C ILE A 630 0.59 43.05 14.77
N ASP A 631 0.84 44.29 15.19
CA ASP A 631 1.80 44.57 16.25
C ASP A 631 1.18 44.44 17.66
N THR A 632 2.04 44.50 18.67
CA THR A 632 1.61 44.32 20.07
C THR A 632 0.76 45.48 20.57
N GLN A 633 1.03 46.71 20.12
CA GLN A 633 0.31 47.90 20.57
C GLN A 633 -1.13 47.88 20.09
N GLN A 634 -1.35 47.55 18.81
CA GLN A 634 -2.70 47.43 18.22
C GLN A 634 -3.54 46.38 18.95
N VAL A 635 -2.94 45.24 19.29
CA VAL A 635 -3.63 44.18 20.04
C VAL A 635 -3.94 44.63 21.47
N ASP A 636 -3.04 45.36 22.12
CA ASP A 636 -3.27 45.88 23.47
C ASP A 636 -4.42 46.89 23.52
N GLU A 637 -4.44 47.84 22.58
CA GLU A 637 -5.51 48.83 22.46
C GLU A 637 -6.88 48.16 22.23
N GLU A 638 -6.91 47.09 21.43
CA GLU A 638 -8.14 46.34 21.17
C GLU A 638 -8.60 45.52 22.38
N ILE A 639 -7.67 44.89 23.12
CA ILE A 639 -7.98 44.22 24.40
C ILE A 639 -8.57 45.24 25.38
N ASP A 640 -7.96 46.41 25.53
CA ASP A 640 -8.41 47.46 26.46
C ASP A 640 -9.80 47.97 26.09
N ARG A 641 -10.07 48.13 24.79
CA ARG A 641 -11.39 48.52 24.27
C ARG A 641 -12.46 47.48 24.64
N GLN A 642 -12.19 46.19 24.42
CA GLN A 642 -13.13 45.12 24.76
C GLN A 642 -13.33 44.98 26.27
N VAL A 643 -12.26 45.13 27.07
CA VAL A 643 -12.33 45.15 28.55
C VAL A 643 -13.22 46.28 29.04
N THR A 644 -13.02 47.49 28.51
CA THR A 644 -13.83 48.68 28.86
C THR A 644 -15.30 48.49 28.47
N LEU A 645 -15.57 47.91 27.30
CA LEU A 645 -16.92 47.61 26.84
C LEU A 645 -17.62 46.58 27.74
N ARG A 646 -16.88 45.59 28.26
CA ARG A 646 -17.43 44.50 29.06
C ARG A 646 -17.62 44.86 30.53
N LEU A 647 -16.65 45.54 31.14
CA LEU A 647 -16.62 45.81 32.59
C LEU A 647 -17.03 47.24 32.96
N GLY A 648 -17.04 48.16 31.99
CA GLY A 648 -17.18 49.60 32.23
C GLY A 648 -15.83 50.29 32.46
N ALA A 649 -15.83 51.63 32.54
CA ALA A 649 -14.61 52.45 32.57
C ALA A 649 -13.87 52.48 33.93
N GLY A 650 -14.33 51.73 34.94
CA GLY A 650 -13.77 51.79 36.29
C GLY A 650 -13.90 53.18 36.94
N PRO A 651 -13.30 53.40 38.14
CA PRO A 651 -12.31 52.55 38.80
C PRO A 651 -12.94 51.37 39.55
N PHE A 652 -12.31 50.20 39.44
CA PHE A 652 -12.67 49.01 40.23
C PHE A 652 -11.89 48.98 41.56
N PRO A 653 -12.41 48.34 42.61
CA PRO A 653 -11.70 48.14 43.87
C PRO A 653 -10.32 47.52 43.63
N ASN A 654 -9.24 48.15 44.09
CA ASN A 654 -7.88 47.67 43.83
C ASN A 654 -7.54 46.52 44.80
N GLY A 655 -7.85 45.29 44.39
CA GLY A 655 -7.63 44.09 45.20
C GLY A 655 -6.18 43.58 45.17
N SER A 656 -5.84 42.65 46.08
CA SER A 656 -4.55 41.92 46.05
C SER A 656 -4.33 41.23 44.69
N PRO A 657 -3.10 40.89 44.27
CA PRO A 657 -2.88 40.14 43.03
C PRO A 657 -3.67 38.82 43.01
N ILE A 658 -4.49 38.59 41.99
CA ILE A 658 -5.38 37.41 41.88
C ILE A 658 -4.61 36.08 41.99
N ASP A 659 -3.43 35.99 41.38
CA ASP A 659 -2.59 34.79 41.44
C ASP A 659 -2.09 34.47 42.86
N GLY A 660 -1.75 35.50 43.63
CA GLY A 660 -1.32 35.34 45.02
C GLY A 660 -2.47 34.83 45.90
N VAL A 661 -3.68 35.35 45.70
CA VAL A 661 -4.89 34.91 46.41
C VAL A 661 -5.22 33.45 46.04
N ARG A 662 -5.21 33.12 44.74
CA ARG A 662 -5.42 31.75 44.25
C ARG A 662 -4.39 30.77 44.79
N GLN A 663 -3.12 31.15 44.80
CA GLN A 663 -2.03 30.32 45.29
C GLN A 663 -2.19 30.06 46.79
N HIS A 664 -2.43 31.10 47.59
CA HIS A 664 -2.67 30.97 49.03
C HIS A 664 -3.87 30.07 49.32
N ASN A 665 -5.00 30.32 48.65
CA ASN A 665 -6.23 29.56 48.82
C ASN A 665 -6.10 28.09 48.37
N ARG A 666 -5.40 27.84 47.26
CA ARG A 666 -5.07 26.49 46.81
C ARG A 666 -4.18 25.77 47.81
N GLN A 667 -3.13 26.41 48.32
CA GLN A 667 -2.24 25.82 49.32
C GLN A 667 -2.99 25.49 50.62
N LEU A 668 -3.88 26.38 51.07
CA LEU A 668 -4.77 26.13 52.20
C LEU A 668 -5.66 24.91 51.92
N LEU A 669 -6.36 24.88 50.79
CA LEU A 669 -7.26 23.79 50.44
C LEU A 669 -6.51 22.46 50.28
N THR A 670 -5.34 22.45 49.63
CA THR A 670 -4.49 21.26 49.53
C THR A 670 -4.09 20.72 50.90
N ARG A 671 -3.74 21.61 51.84
CA ARG A 671 -3.36 21.22 53.20
C ARG A 671 -4.51 20.60 54.00
N ILE A 672 -5.74 21.07 53.80
CA ILE A 672 -6.90 20.64 54.62
C ILE A 672 -7.86 19.70 53.89
N ALA A 673 -7.74 19.48 52.58
CA ALA A 673 -8.71 18.72 51.78
C ALA A 673 -8.96 17.30 52.30
N GLU A 674 -7.91 16.58 52.70
CA GLU A 674 -8.04 15.25 53.32
C GLU A 674 -8.80 15.30 54.65
N HIS A 675 -8.60 16.35 55.44
CA HIS A 675 -9.36 16.56 56.66
C HIS A 675 -10.83 16.86 56.34
N LEU A 676 -11.09 17.74 55.37
CA LEU A 676 -12.45 18.05 54.92
C LEU A 676 -13.18 16.80 54.41
N GLN A 677 -12.53 15.96 53.61
CA GLN A 677 -13.14 14.73 53.10
C GLN A 677 -13.49 13.76 54.22
N ARG A 678 -12.59 13.54 55.18
CA ARG A 678 -12.85 12.69 56.35
C ARG A 678 -14.03 13.21 57.17
N LEU A 679 -14.04 14.52 57.42
CA LEU A 679 -15.06 15.19 58.21
C LEU A 679 -16.44 15.16 57.52
N VAL A 680 -16.49 15.42 56.21
CA VAL A 680 -17.73 15.32 55.42
C VAL A 680 -18.23 13.87 55.32
N ARG A 681 -17.34 12.90 55.12
CA ARG A 681 -17.70 11.47 55.07
C ARG A 681 -18.25 10.98 56.40
N ALA A 682 -17.57 11.31 57.50
CA ALA A 682 -18.03 10.98 58.85
C ALA A 682 -19.40 11.61 59.14
N TRP A 683 -19.58 12.89 58.82
CA TRP A 683 -20.85 13.58 59.02
C TRP A 683 -21.99 12.95 58.22
N ALA A 684 -21.79 12.69 56.94
CA ALA A 684 -22.82 12.12 56.09
C ALA A 684 -23.19 10.68 56.50
N LYS A 685 -22.22 9.90 56.99
CA LYS A 685 -22.47 8.57 57.56
C LYS A 685 -23.32 8.65 58.84
N CYS A 686 -22.98 9.52 59.78
CA CYS A 686 -23.76 9.70 61.02
C CYS A 686 -25.16 10.26 60.75
N ASN A 687 -25.33 11.06 59.71
CA ASN A 687 -26.60 11.71 59.35
C ASN A 687 -27.35 10.99 58.21
N SER A 688 -26.90 9.80 57.78
CA SER A 688 -27.49 9.02 56.68
C SER A 688 -27.78 9.83 55.40
N THR A 689 -26.91 10.80 55.10
CA THR A 689 -27.07 11.71 53.96
C THR A 689 -26.26 11.18 52.76
N PRO A 690 -26.84 11.10 51.56
CA PRO A 690 -26.09 10.71 50.38
C PRO A 690 -25.00 11.75 50.07
N LEU A 691 -23.77 11.28 49.87
CA LEU A 691 -22.65 12.12 49.48
C LEU A 691 -22.55 12.23 47.96
N ASP A 692 -22.23 13.42 47.48
CA ASP A 692 -21.79 13.63 46.09
C ASP A 692 -20.50 12.83 45.81
N GLU A 693 -20.33 12.34 44.58
CA GLU A 693 -19.09 11.72 44.10
C GLU A 693 -17.85 12.56 44.37
N LEU A 694 -17.98 13.90 44.38
CA LEU A 694 -16.93 14.85 44.71
C LEU A 694 -16.22 14.51 46.03
N TRP A 695 -16.99 14.09 47.03
CA TRP A 695 -16.51 13.77 48.38
C TRP A 695 -16.08 12.30 48.52
N LEU A 696 -16.48 11.43 47.59
CA LEU A 696 -16.12 10.00 47.57
C LEU A 696 -14.79 9.72 46.86
N GLN A 697 -14.34 10.62 46.00
CA GLN A 697 -13.05 10.50 45.30
C GLN A 697 -11.91 11.21 46.06
N GLY A 698 -10.70 11.22 45.50
CA GLY A 698 -9.52 11.83 46.14
C GLY A 698 -9.60 13.36 46.26
N PRO A 699 -8.78 13.97 47.14
CA PRO A 699 -8.82 15.40 47.48
C PRO A 699 -8.59 16.32 46.27
N GLU A 700 -7.92 15.83 45.22
CA GLU A 700 -7.66 16.56 43.98
C GLU A 700 -8.93 16.99 43.24
N ARG A 701 -10.00 16.18 43.29
CA ARG A 701 -11.27 16.51 42.63
C ARG A 701 -11.96 17.70 43.30
N LEU A 702 -11.97 17.73 44.63
CA LEU A 702 -12.48 18.87 45.41
C LEU A 702 -11.68 20.14 45.09
N ILE A 703 -10.35 20.04 45.07
CA ILE A 703 -9.47 21.17 44.74
C ILE A 703 -9.75 21.67 43.32
N ARG A 704 -9.91 20.77 42.34
CA ARG A 704 -10.24 21.13 40.96
C ARG A 704 -11.61 21.81 40.86
N ALA A 705 -12.63 21.28 41.54
CA ALA A 705 -13.97 21.87 41.56
C ALA A 705 -13.96 23.28 42.19
N ALA A 706 -13.24 23.47 43.30
CA ALA A 706 -13.08 24.77 43.94
C ALA A 706 -12.30 25.78 43.08
N LEU A 707 -11.28 25.32 42.35
CA LEU A 707 -10.56 26.17 41.39
C LEU A 707 -11.47 26.58 40.22
N SER A 708 -12.29 25.66 39.70
CA SER A 708 -13.19 25.93 38.58
C SER A 708 -14.43 26.76 38.96
N SER A 709 -14.75 26.87 40.26
CA SER A 709 -15.92 27.63 40.72
C SER A 709 -15.66 29.14 40.84
N GLY A 710 -14.39 29.58 40.82
CA GLY A 710 -14.03 30.99 41.00
C GLY A 710 -14.13 31.50 42.45
N THR A 711 -14.52 30.66 43.41
CA THR A 711 -14.65 31.04 44.83
C THR A 711 -13.31 31.42 45.47
N LEU A 712 -12.20 30.91 44.92
CA LEU A 712 -10.85 31.11 45.45
C LEU A 712 -10.18 32.42 44.99
N ASP A 713 -10.88 33.29 44.25
CA ASP A 713 -10.26 34.42 43.55
C ASP A 713 -10.37 35.75 44.30
N PHE A 714 -11.26 35.85 45.29
CA PHE A 714 -11.67 37.12 45.92
C PHE A 714 -10.87 37.45 47.19
N GLU A 715 -11.00 36.62 48.22
CA GLU A 715 -10.41 36.85 49.54
C GLU A 715 -9.43 35.74 49.93
N SER A 716 -8.41 36.09 50.73
CA SER A 716 -7.50 35.08 51.30
C SER A 716 -8.23 34.32 52.40
N LEU A 717 -8.53 33.06 52.14
CA LEU A 717 -9.26 32.18 53.04
C LEU A 717 -8.37 31.74 54.22
N ASN A 718 -9.04 31.33 55.30
CA ASN A 718 -8.46 30.59 56.42
C ASN A 718 -9.35 29.38 56.72
N GLU A 719 -8.93 28.49 57.61
CA GLU A 719 -9.66 27.23 57.88
C GLU A 719 -11.12 27.46 58.30
N ARG A 720 -11.43 28.56 58.99
CA ARG A 720 -12.80 28.88 59.42
C ARG A 720 -13.69 29.38 58.28
N SER A 721 -13.13 30.03 57.27
CA SER A 721 -13.90 30.58 56.14
C SER A 721 -14.03 29.63 54.95
N VAL A 722 -13.30 28.51 54.94
CA VAL A 722 -13.36 27.51 53.87
C VAL A 722 -14.75 26.89 53.69
N PRO A 723 -15.47 26.45 54.75
CA PRO A 723 -16.82 25.91 54.60
C PRO A 723 -17.78 26.88 53.90
N SER A 724 -17.78 28.15 54.31
CA SER A 724 -18.61 29.20 53.69
C SER A 724 -18.23 29.47 52.23
N ALA A 725 -16.93 29.45 51.89
CA ALA A 725 -16.47 29.61 50.52
C ALA A 725 -16.86 28.42 49.61
N LEU A 726 -16.81 27.19 50.14
CA LEU A 726 -17.27 25.99 49.43
C LEU A 726 -18.80 25.95 49.30
N HIS A 727 -19.53 26.42 50.30
CA HIS A 727 -20.99 26.53 50.24
C HIS A 727 -21.44 27.58 49.21
N ARG A 728 -20.77 28.75 49.17
CA ARG A 728 -20.97 29.78 48.12
C ARG A 728 -20.74 29.24 46.69
N ALA A 729 -19.88 28.23 46.56
CA ALA A 729 -19.61 27.52 45.31
C ALA A 729 -20.53 26.32 45.04
N SER A 730 -21.52 26.05 45.92
CA SER A 730 -22.37 24.86 45.89
C SER A 730 -21.60 23.54 45.96
N LEU A 731 -20.44 23.52 46.62
CA LEU A 731 -19.59 22.34 46.80
C LEU A 731 -19.71 21.72 48.21
N TRP A 732 -20.20 22.49 49.18
CA TRP A 732 -20.45 22.01 50.54
C TRP A 732 -21.75 21.19 50.62
N PRO A 733 -21.79 20.07 51.36
CA PRO A 733 -23.00 19.26 51.46
C PRO A 733 -24.21 20.04 52.00
N ASN A 734 -25.36 19.83 51.37
CA ASN A 734 -26.61 20.45 51.83
C ASN A 734 -26.93 20.02 53.26
N GLN A 735 -27.41 20.97 54.09
CA GLN A 735 -27.77 20.77 55.50
C GLN A 735 -26.60 20.49 56.46
N MET A 736 -25.37 20.37 55.96
CA MET A 736 -24.20 20.28 56.81
C MET A 736 -23.83 21.68 57.35
N PRO A 737 -23.70 21.88 58.67
CA PRO A 737 -23.24 23.16 59.21
C PRO A 737 -21.91 23.61 58.59
N GLU A 738 -21.77 24.89 58.27
CA GLU A 738 -20.55 25.49 57.70
C GLU A 738 -19.43 25.61 58.77
N SER A 739 -18.96 24.47 59.28
CA SER A 739 -17.97 24.41 60.34
C SER A 739 -17.00 23.23 60.14
N LEU A 740 -15.80 23.37 60.68
CA LEU A 740 -14.82 22.28 60.82
C LEU A 740 -14.79 21.71 62.25
N ASP A 741 -15.55 22.29 63.17
CA ASP A 741 -15.62 21.83 64.56
C ASP A 741 -16.44 20.55 64.66
N THR A 742 -15.79 19.46 65.09
CA THR A 742 -16.41 18.14 65.23
C THR A 742 -17.58 18.14 66.21
N VAL A 743 -17.52 18.94 67.27
CA VAL A 743 -18.61 19.07 68.25
C VAL A 743 -19.82 19.76 67.62
N ALA A 744 -19.58 20.82 66.85
CA ALA A 744 -20.64 21.53 66.12
C ALA A 744 -21.28 20.67 65.02
N LEU A 745 -20.58 19.65 64.52
CA LEU A 745 -21.04 18.71 63.51
C LEU A 745 -21.65 17.43 64.09
N GLY A 746 -21.66 17.27 65.42
CA GLY A 746 -22.14 16.06 66.09
C GLY A 746 -21.25 14.82 65.86
N LEU A 747 -19.96 15.03 65.60
CA LEU A 747 -18.97 13.99 65.35
C LEU A 747 -18.11 13.72 66.59
N SER A 748 -17.78 12.45 66.83
CA SER A 748 -16.80 12.03 67.84
C SER A 748 -15.40 11.81 67.24
N ASP A 749 -14.37 11.86 68.07
CA ASP A 749 -12.99 11.53 67.65
C ASP A 749 -12.88 10.10 67.10
N SER A 750 -13.72 9.17 67.58
CA SER A 750 -13.81 7.81 67.04
C SER A 750 -14.34 7.75 65.60
N ASP A 751 -15.22 8.67 65.20
CA ASP A 751 -15.79 8.68 63.84
C ASP A 751 -14.72 9.09 62.81
N LEU A 752 -13.86 10.05 63.16
CA LEU A 752 -12.75 10.48 62.31
C LEU A 752 -11.60 9.46 62.27
N ALA A 753 -11.31 8.81 63.40
CA ALA A 753 -10.27 7.78 63.49
C ALA A 753 -10.61 6.55 62.62
N PHE A 754 -11.88 6.14 62.58
CA PHE A 754 -12.37 5.05 61.75
C PHE A 754 -12.18 5.33 60.25
N GLU A 755 -12.54 6.54 59.79
CA GLU A 755 -12.37 6.90 58.37
C GLU A 755 -10.88 7.01 57.99
N ALA A 756 -10.01 7.45 58.91
CA ALA A 756 -8.56 7.57 58.66
C ALA A 756 -7.82 6.22 58.59
N SER A 757 -8.32 5.15 59.22
CA SER A 757 -7.78 3.79 59.04
C SER A 757 -8.23 3.17 57.73
N GLU A 758 -9.51 3.33 57.39
CA GLU A 758 -10.11 2.83 56.15
C GLU A 758 -9.44 3.43 54.90
N GLU A 759 -9.11 4.71 54.92
CA GLU A 759 -8.45 5.41 53.80
C GLU A 759 -7.03 4.88 53.54
N ARG A 760 -6.23 4.66 54.59
CA ARG A 760 -4.86 4.12 54.48
C ARG A 760 -4.85 2.69 53.94
N GLU A 761 -5.82 1.87 54.35
CA GLU A 761 -5.94 0.50 53.85
C GLU A 761 -6.34 0.47 52.37
N ARG A 762 -7.23 1.35 51.91
CA ARG A 762 -7.64 1.43 50.50
C ARG A 762 -6.50 1.88 49.57
N GLU A 763 -5.73 2.88 49.99
CA GLU A 763 -4.61 3.42 49.21
C GLU A 763 -3.47 2.39 49.05
N THR A 764 -3.09 1.75 50.16
CA THR A 764 -2.05 0.71 50.18
C THR A 764 -2.44 -0.48 49.30
N ARG A 765 -3.72 -0.88 49.34
CA ARG A 765 -4.26 -1.99 48.54
C ARG A 765 -4.23 -1.67 47.04
N ARG A 766 -4.68 -0.48 46.64
CA ARG A 766 -4.67 -0.05 45.23
C ARG A 766 -3.26 0.07 44.65
N GLN A 767 -2.30 0.58 45.42
CA GLN A 767 -0.91 0.69 44.95
C GLN A 767 -0.26 -0.70 44.78
N LYS A 768 -0.50 -1.61 45.73
CA LYS A 768 -0.04 -3.00 45.63
C LYS A 768 -0.65 -3.71 44.42
N GLU A 769 -1.95 -3.58 44.19
CA GLU A 769 -2.66 -4.19 43.06
C GLU A 769 -2.09 -3.76 41.69
N ARG A 770 -1.67 -2.48 41.54
CA ARG A 770 -1.18 -1.93 40.26
C ARG A 770 0.24 -2.37 39.87
N ARG A 771 1.01 -2.93 40.81
CA ARG A 771 2.41 -3.36 40.60
C ARG A 771 2.64 -4.84 40.91
N SER A 772 1.58 -5.58 41.26
CA SER A 772 1.66 -7.01 41.55
C SER A 772 1.19 -7.85 40.36
N LEU A 773 1.74 -9.07 40.23
CA LEU A 773 1.27 -10.11 39.31
C LEU A 773 1.24 -11.47 39.98
N GLN A 774 0.27 -12.29 39.60
CA GLN A 774 0.15 -13.67 40.02
C GLN A 774 1.04 -14.59 39.18
N PHE A 775 1.90 -15.39 39.83
CA PHE A 775 2.70 -16.49 39.26
C PHE A 775 2.35 -17.80 39.98
N GLY A 776 1.64 -18.69 39.28
CA GLY A 776 1.02 -19.85 39.95
C GLY A 776 0.08 -19.42 41.08
N GLU A 777 0.29 -19.94 42.29
CA GLU A 777 -0.50 -19.61 43.49
C GLU A 777 0.03 -18.39 44.26
N LEU A 778 1.17 -17.80 43.85
CA LEU A 778 1.79 -16.68 44.55
C LEU A 778 1.56 -15.33 43.84
N GLU A 779 1.08 -14.34 44.60
CA GLU A 779 1.04 -12.94 44.18
C GLU A 779 2.38 -12.27 44.50
N ILE A 780 3.03 -11.67 43.50
CA ILE A 780 4.35 -11.04 43.65
C ILE A 780 4.24 -9.55 43.35
N ASP A 781 4.67 -8.72 44.31
CA ASP A 781 4.74 -7.25 44.19
C ASP A 781 6.10 -6.84 43.59
N GLY A 782 6.09 -6.34 42.35
CA GLY A 782 7.29 -5.91 41.62
C GLY A 782 7.96 -4.65 42.19
N GLY A 783 7.31 -3.94 43.11
CA GLY A 783 7.86 -2.79 43.83
C GLY A 783 8.65 -3.14 45.10
N THR A 784 8.78 -4.42 45.45
CA THR A 784 9.49 -4.88 46.66
C THR A 784 10.91 -5.39 46.35
N GLN A 785 11.86 -5.25 47.29
CA GLN A 785 13.18 -5.87 47.12
C GLN A 785 13.07 -7.40 47.16
N GLY A 786 13.90 -8.09 46.38
CA GLY A 786 13.91 -9.57 46.33
C GLY A 786 12.86 -10.20 45.41
N TRP A 787 12.16 -9.40 44.58
CA TRP A 787 11.13 -9.94 43.69
C TRP A 787 11.68 -10.95 42.65
N HIS A 788 12.94 -10.85 42.23
CA HIS A 788 13.58 -11.85 41.37
C HIS A 788 13.58 -13.24 42.04
N ASP A 789 13.94 -13.30 43.32
CA ASP A 789 13.95 -14.55 44.09
C ASP A 789 12.54 -15.10 44.28
N ALA A 790 11.56 -14.21 44.51
CA ALA A 790 10.15 -14.59 44.61
C ALA A 790 9.62 -15.21 43.31
N VAL A 791 9.93 -14.63 42.14
CA VAL A 791 9.55 -15.19 40.84
C VAL A 791 10.26 -16.52 40.61
N ALA A 792 11.55 -16.61 40.94
CA ALA A 792 12.32 -17.83 40.80
C ALA A 792 11.77 -18.97 41.67
N GLN A 793 11.40 -18.68 42.91
CA GLN A 793 10.77 -19.62 43.83
C GLN A 793 9.39 -20.05 43.32
N ALA A 794 8.54 -19.12 42.88
CA ALA A 794 7.20 -19.42 42.38
C ALA A 794 7.21 -20.31 41.12
N MET A 795 8.22 -20.16 40.26
CA MET A 795 8.34 -20.92 39.03
C MET A 795 9.16 -22.21 39.16
N GLN A 796 9.89 -22.41 40.27
CA GLN A 796 10.86 -23.49 40.43
C GLN A 796 10.29 -24.88 40.15
N GLU A 797 9.15 -25.24 40.76
CA GLU A 797 8.51 -26.54 40.57
C GLU A 797 8.02 -26.73 39.13
N THR A 798 7.41 -25.70 38.57
CA THR A 798 6.88 -25.72 37.20
C THR A 798 8.01 -25.92 36.18
N LEU A 799 9.11 -25.18 36.31
CA LEU A 799 10.27 -25.24 35.41
C LEU A 799 11.14 -26.50 35.60
N ALA A 800 11.11 -27.10 36.79
CA ALA A 800 11.76 -28.40 37.05
C ALA A 800 10.93 -29.60 36.56
N SER A 801 9.63 -29.40 36.28
CA SER A 801 8.73 -30.48 35.90
C SER A 801 9.09 -31.15 34.56
N GLY A 802 8.82 -32.45 34.46
CA GLY A 802 8.91 -33.17 33.18
C GLY A 802 7.99 -32.58 32.11
N GLY A 803 6.83 -32.05 32.49
CA GLY A 803 5.89 -31.39 31.59
C GLY A 803 6.47 -30.16 30.90
N PHE A 804 7.21 -29.30 31.62
CA PHE A 804 7.90 -28.17 31.02
C PHE A 804 8.94 -28.61 29.98
N LYS A 805 9.70 -29.67 30.30
CA LYS A 805 10.69 -30.25 29.39
C LYS A 805 10.06 -30.82 28.12
N THR A 806 8.90 -31.47 28.21
CA THR A 806 8.20 -32.05 27.06
C THR A 806 7.57 -30.99 26.16
N ARG A 807 7.04 -29.89 26.73
CA ARG A 807 6.38 -28.82 25.96
C ARG A 807 7.34 -27.83 25.31
N SER A 808 8.60 -27.78 25.76
CA SER A 808 9.58 -26.80 25.31
C SER A 808 10.54 -27.41 24.29
N GLY A 809 10.86 -26.67 23.23
CA GLY A 809 11.72 -27.17 22.15
C GLY A 809 11.72 -26.29 20.90
N PRO A 810 12.40 -26.72 19.83
CA PRO A 810 12.31 -26.11 18.51
C PRO A 810 10.86 -26.05 18.03
N ALA A 811 10.42 -24.87 17.60
CA ALA A 811 9.06 -24.71 17.09
C ALA A 811 8.96 -25.22 15.65
N ALA A 812 7.96 -26.06 15.38
CA ALA A 812 7.54 -26.34 14.02
C ALA A 812 6.61 -25.20 13.56
N LEU A 813 7.10 -24.34 12.67
CA LEU A 813 6.31 -23.20 12.18
C LEU A 813 5.60 -23.52 10.87
N GLN A 814 4.35 -23.08 10.75
CA GLN A 814 3.63 -23.16 9.48
C GLN A 814 4.30 -22.23 8.46
N VAL A 815 4.59 -22.76 7.27
CA VAL A 815 5.05 -21.94 6.14
C VAL A 815 3.89 -21.06 5.69
N PHE A 816 4.09 -19.74 5.69
CA PHE A 816 3.17 -18.86 5.00
C PHE A 816 3.37 -19.09 3.49
N GLY A 817 2.32 -19.57 2.81
CA GLY A 817 2.36 -19.80 1.36
C GLY A 817 2.62 -18.49 0.58
N PRO A 818 2.97 -18.58 -0.73
CA PRO A 818 2.88 -17.43 -1.61
C PRO A 818 1.48 -16.80 -1.49
N ARG A 819 1.41 -15.46 -1.55
CA ARG A 819 0.17 -14.68 -1.36
C ARG A 819 -0.99 -15.33 -2.12
N THR A 820 -1.82 -16.05 -1.39
CA THR A 820 -3.08 -16.61 -1.83
C THR A 820 -4.17 -15.87 -1.09
N ALA A 821 -5.16 -15.37 -1.84
CA ALA A 821 -6.33 -14.73 -1.28
C ALA A 821 -7.07 -15.75 -0.37
N PRO A 822 -7.47 -15.38 0.85
CA PRO A 822 -8.16 -16.31 1.73
C PRO A 822 -9.62 -16.51 1.29
N ARG A 823 -10.05 -17.77 1.14
CA ARG A 823 -11.48 -18.13 1.04
C ARG A 823 -12.22 -17.81 2.35
N PRO A 824 -13.49 -17.39 2.30
CA PRO A 824 -14.27 -17.05 3.49
C PRO A 824 -14.70 -18.32 4.23
N THR A 825 -14.07 -18.61 5.37
CA THR A 825 -14.60 -19.55 6.35
C THR A 825 -15.51 -18.81 7.33
N LYS A 826 -16.71 -19.39 7.53
CA LYS A 826 -17.76 -18.94 8.45
C LYS A 826 -17.19 -18.51 9.81
N ARG A 827 -17.53 -17.28 10.21
CA ARG A 827 -17.29 -16.71 11.55
C ARG A 827 -17.94 -17.60 12.61
N GLY A 828 -17.12 -18.44 13.23
CA GLY A 828 -17.36 -18.93 14.59
C GLY A 828 -16.87 -17.87 15.56
N THR A 829 -17.75 -17.44 16.46
CA THR A 829 -17.48 -16.52 17.56
C THR A 829 -16.42 -17.14 18.46
N SER A 830 -15.16 -16.71 18.31
CA SER A 830 -14.09 -17.00 19.26
C SER A 830 -13.66 -15.68 19.90
N ASN A 831 -13.66 -15.69 21.23
CA ASN A 831 -13.28 -14.57 22.08
C ASN A 831 -11.98 -13.92 21.59
N ARG A 832 -12.08 -12.67 21.15
CA ARG A 832 -10.95 -11.75 21.17
C ARG A 832 -10.49 -11.67 22.62
N GLY A 833 -9.38 -12.34 22.94
CA GLY A 833 -8.66 -12.07 24.17
C GLY A 833 -8.23 -10.61 24.12
N ASP A 834 -8.70 -9.83 25.09
CA ASP A 834 -8.28 -8.47 25.34
C ASP A 834 -6.76 -8.38 25.27
N ASP A 835 -6.26 -7.50 24.41
CA ASP A 835 -4.91 -6.99 24.52
C ASP A 835 -4.91 -6.05 25.75
N PRO A 836 -4.16 -6.34 26.83
CA PRO A 836 -4.33 -5.59 28.07
C PRO A 836 -3.85 -4.15 27.93
N GLN A 837 -4.77 -3.22 28.15
CA GLN A 837 -4.49 -1.84 28.50
C GLN A 837 -3.48 -1.77 29.67
N TYR A 838 -2.41 -1.00 29.47
CA TYR A 838 -1.47 -0.43 30.46
C TYR A 838 -0.97 -1.35 31.59
N LEU A 839 -0.09 -2.31 31.27
CA LEU A 839 0.82 -2.87 32.28
C LEU A 839 1.78 -1.79 32.79
N SER A 840 1.99 -1.72 34.11
CA SER A 840 3.03 -0.88 34.72
C SER A 840 4.43 -1.41 34.38
N GLN A 841 5.47 -0.58 34.55
CA GLN A 841 6.84 -0.99 34.26
C GLN A 841 7.26 -2.17 35.15
N GLU A 842 6.85 -2.15 36.43
CA GLU A 842 7.10 -3.23 37.39
C GLU A 842 6.46 -4.55 36.95
N GLN A 843 5.25 -4.51 36.38
CA GLN A 843 4.59 -5.70 35.84
C GLN A 843 5.27 -6.22 34.57
N ARG A 844 5.81 -5.33 33.72
CA ARG A 844 6.61 -5.72 32.54
C ARG A 844 7.91 -6.37 32.95
N ASP A 845 8.60 -5.83 33.96
CA ASP A 845 9.84 -6.39 34.50
C ASP A 845 9.61 -7.79 35.09
N LEU A 846 8.52 -7.99 35.84
CA LEU A 846 8.13 -9.32 36.35
C LEU A 846 7.94 -10.35 35.22
N ILE A 847 7.25 -9.97 34.14
CA ILE A 847 7.01 -10.85 32.98
C ILE A 847 8.32 -11.13 32.22
N GLY A 848 9.14 -10.10 32.00
CA GLY A 848 10.43 -10.22 31.30
C GLY A 848 11.36 -11.18 32.02
N PHE A 849 11.58 -10.98 33.32
CA PHE A 849 12.44 -11.85 34.12
C PHE A 849 11.94 -13.30 34.19
N ALA A 850 10.63 -13.51 34.39
CA ALA A 850 10.03 -14.84 34.38
C ALA A 850 10.25 -15.57 33.04
N GLY A 851 10.19 -14.82 31.93
CA GLY A 851 10.52 -15.29 30.60
C GLY A 851 11.97 -15.74 30.48
N GLU A 852 12.90 -14.88 30.88
CA GLU A 852 14.33 -15.18 30.84
C GLU A 852 14.71 -16.36 31.74
N LEU A 853 14.07 -16.51 32.91
CA LEU A 853 14.28 -17.63 33.81
C LEU A 853 13.81 -18.96 33.18
N ALA A 854 12.64 -18.97 32.53
CA ALA A 854 12.15 -20.13 31.78
C ALA A 854 13.10 -20.49 30.62
N ALA A 855 13.57 -19.48 29.88
CA ALA A 855 14.56 -19.64 28.83
C ALA A 855 15.89 -20.21 29.36
N TYR A 856 16.39 -19.71 30.50
CA TYR A 856 17.60 -20.21 31.14
C TYR A 856 17.47 -21.69 31.51
N GLN A 857 16.34 -22.10 32.11
CA GLN A 857 16.09 -23.50 32.44
C GLN A 857 15.99 -24.39 31.18
N TYR A 858 15.34 -23.93 30.12
CA TYR A 858 15.32 -24.62 28.83
C TYR A 858 16.73 -24.80 28.26
N LEU A 859 17.54 -23.74 28.25
CA LEU A 859 18.91 -23.77 27.72
C LEU A 859 19.83 -24.67 28.55
N ARG A 860 19.68 -24.73 29.89
CA ARG A 860 20.40 -25.69 30.75
C ARG A 860 20.10 -27.15 30.41
N ASN A 861 18.87 -27.45 30.04
CA ASN A 861 18.48 -28.79 29.60
C ASN A 861 19.03 -29.13 28.21
N LYS A 862 19.11 -28.13 27.32
CA LYS A 862 19.56 -28.29 25.94
C LYS A 862 21.08 -28.36 25.80
N HIS A 863 21.80 -27.49 26.49
CA HIS A 863 23.24 -27.33 26.37
C HIS A 863 23.97 -27.95 27.56
N ARG A 864 24.77 -28.99 27.31
CA ARG A 864 25.52 -29.72 28.37
C ARG A 864 26.45 -28.83 29.20
N ASN A 865 26.97 -27.74 28.64
CA ASN A 865 27.90 -26.80 29.28
C ASN A 865 27.32 -25.39 29.40
N MET A 866 26.04 -25.26 29.76
CA MET A 866 25.43 -23.96 30.03
C MET A 866 26.04 -23.34 31.30
N ARG A 867 26.72 -22.19 31.16
CA ARG A 867 27.33 -21.47 32.29
C ARG A 867 26.48 -20.26 32.69
N PRO A 868 26.49 -19.82 33.96
CA PRO A 868 25.75 -18.62 34.39
C PRO A 868 26.12 -17.37 33.58
N GLU A 869 27.39 -17.22 33.17
CA GLU A 869 27.88 -16.06 32.41
C GLU A 869 27.32 -15.97 30.99
N TYR A 870 26.65 -17.01 30.50
CA TYR A 870 25.98 -16.98 29.20
C TYR A 870 24.63 -16.27 29.25
N TRP A 871 24.11 -15.96 30.44
CA TRP A 871 22.97 -15.08 30.64
C TRP A 871 23.50 -13.63 30.73
N VAL A 872 23.39 -12.89 29.63
CA VAL A 872 24.03 -11.58 29.46
C VAL A 872 23.09 -10.40 29.68
N SER A 873 21.77 -10.64 29.68
CA SER A 873 20.77 -9.60 29.96
C SER A 873 21.00 -8.93 31.33
N SER A 874 20.56 -7.68 31.45
CA SER A 874 20.64 -6.93 32.71
C SER A 874 19.93 -7.66 33.87
N MET A 875 18.78 -8.28 33.60
CA MET A 875 17.97 -8.96 34.63
C MET A 875 18.64 -10.23 35.13
N GLY A 876 19.13 -11.08 34.22
CA GLY A 876 19.88 -12.29 34.56
C GLY A 876 21.14 -12.01 35.36
N ARG A 877 21.90 -11.00 34.95
CA ARG A 877 23.14 -10.64 35.65
C ARG A 877 22.88 -10.09 37.04
N ARG A 878 21.82 -9.29 37.23
CA ARG A 878 21.37 -8.85 38.55
C ARG A 878 20.98 -10.02 39.45
N TYR A 879 20.23 -10.99 38.92
CA TYR A 879 19.84 -12.20 39.66
C TYR A 879 21.03 -13.07 40.04
N LEU A 880 22.01 -13.23 39.14
CA LEU A 880 23.21 -14.05 39.35
C LEU A 880 24.35 -13.31 40.10
N GLY A 881 24.18 -12.02 40.42
CA GLY A 881 25.22 -11.20 41.03
C GLY A 881 26.45 -10.94 40.14
N LEU A 882 26.28 -10.94 38.82
CA LEU A 882 27.34 -10.71 37.83
C LEU A 882 27.44 -9.23 37.43
N PRO A 883 28.63 -8.73 37.04
CA PRO A 883 28.81 -7.33 36.61
C PRO A 883 27.97 -7.02 35.36
N PRO A 884 27.27 -5.88 35.24
CA PRO A 884 26.39 -5.59 34.10
C PRO A 884 27.14 -5.56 32.76
N GLU A 885 26.44 -5.91 31.67
CA GLU A 885 26.92 -5.78 30.29
C GLU A 885 26.01 -4.86 29.47
N SER A 886 26.55 -4.24 28.42
CA SER A 886 25.78 -3.40 27.50
C SER A 886 24.81 -4.25 26.67
N ASP A 887 23.63 -3.71 26.36
CA ASP A 887 22.66 -4.34 25.45
C ASP A 887 23.30 -4.59 24.07
N GLN A 888 23.24 -5.86 23.64
CA GLN A 888 23.77 -6.34 22.37
C GLN A 888 22.66 -6.89 21.44
N GLY A 889 21.38 -6.78 21.85
CA GLY A 889 20.22 -7.28 21.10
C GLY A 889 19.96 -8.79 21.26
N PHE A 890 20.36 -9.37 22.39
CA PHE A 890 20.10 -10.76 22.80
C PHE A 890 20.32 -10.93 24.32
N ASP A 891 19.57 -11.85 24.94
CA ASP A 891 19.63 -12.12 26.38
C ASP A 891 20.64 -13.21 26.76
N PHE A 892 20.91 -14.14 25.85
CA PHE A 892 21.89 -15.21 26.06
C PHE A 892 22.91 -15.31 24.92
N LYS A 893 24.14 -15.64 25.26
CA LYS A 893 25.23 -15.94 24.33
C LYS A 893 25.88 -17.27 24.69
N VAL A 894 25.48 -18.33 23.99
CA VAL A 894 25.90 -19.70 24.29
C VAL A 894 26.90 -20.19 23.26
N SER A 895 28.06 -20.69 23.71
CA SER A 895 29.04 -21.33 22.84
C SER A 895 28.64 -22.78 22.52
N ASP A 896 28.76 -23.20 21.26
CA ASP A 896 28.67 -24.60 20.84
C ASP A 896 29.82 -25.00 19.88
N ALA A 897 29.80 -26.23 19.37
CA ALA A 897 30.84 -26.75 18.47
C ALA A 897 30.96 -26.01 17.13
N LYS A 898 29.95 -25.23 16.72
CA LYS A 898 29.89 -24.49 15.45
C LYS A 898 30.12 -22.98 15.63
N GLY A 899 30.30 -22.51 16.87
CA GLY A 899 30.55 -21.10 17.20
C GLY A 899 29.65 -20.63 18.34
N PHE A 900 28.98 -19.49 18.18
CA PHE A 900 28.04 -18.94 19.17
C PHE A 900 26.60 -18.96 18.67
N ILE A 901 25.68 -19.24 19.58
CA ILE A 901 24.24 -19.01 19.40
C ILE A 901 23.82 -17.91 20.37
N HIS A 902 23.16 -16.90 19.82
CA HIS A 902 22.61 -15.76 20.53
C HIS A 902 21.10 -15.94 20.60
N TYR A 903 20.54 -15.87 21.80
CA TYR A 903 19.11 -16.05 22.04
C TYR A 903 18.50 -14.78 22.60
N GLU A 904 17.46 -14.29 21.93
CA GLU A 904 16.58 -13.23 22.41
C GLU A 904 15.30 -13.85 22.99
N VAL A 905 14.87 -13.42 24.18
CA VAL A 905 13.67 -13.94 24.85
C VAL A 905 12.48 -13.01 24.65
N LYS A 906 11.34 -13.57 24.26
CA LYS A 906 10.08 -12.83 24.16
C LYS A 906 9.00 -13.57 24.94
N ALA A 907 8.55 -12.97 26.04
CA ALA A 907 7.66 -13.62 26.99
C ALA A 907 6.27 -13.00 27.01
N HIS A 908 5.26 -13.86 27.03
CA HIS A 908 3.86 -13.47 26.99
C HIS A 908 3.05 -14.20 28.05
N VAL A 909 2.03 -13.51 28.58
CA VAL A 909 1.08 -14.07 29.55
C VAL A 909 0.21 -15.16 28.93
N ALA A 910 -0.04 -15.06 27.62
CA ALA A 910 -0.76 -16.04 26.81
C ALA A 910 0.12 -16.50 25.63
N ASP A 911 -0.49 -16.97 24.55
CA ASP A 911 0.19 -17.25 23.27
C ASP A 911 -0.43 -16.42 22.14
N PRO A 912 0.01 -15.17 21.93
CA PRO A 912 -0.55 -14.27 20.93
C PRO A 912 -0.10 -14.53 19.47
N GLY A 913 0.83 -15.46 19.22
CA GLY A 913 1.29 -15.79 17.86
C GLY A 913 2.03 -14.67 17.11
N HIS A 914 2.56 -13.69 17.83
CA HIS A 914 3.39 -12.62 17.28
C HIS A 914 4.38 -12.10 18.32
N ILE A 915 5.44 -11.45 17.85
CA ILE A 915 6.48 -10.82 18.68
C ILE A 915 6.92 -9.50 18.07
N ASP A 916 7.31 -8.56 18.93
CA ASP A 916 7.90 -7.29 18.55
C ASP A 916 9.41 -7.31 18.79
N LEU A 917 10.17 -6.77 17.82
CA LEU A 917 11.62 -6.70 17.89
C LEU A 917 12.08 -5.25 18.01
N GLU A 918 12.92 -4.98 19.01
CA GLU A 918 13.52 -3.67 19.20
C GLU A 918 14.66 -3.40 18.22
N ARG A 919 15.09 -2.14 18.11
CA ARG A 919 16.13 -1.72 17.16
C ARG A 919 17.45 -2.48 17.32
N SER A 920 17.91 -2.71 18.55
CA SER A 920 19.14 -3.47 18.83
C SER A 920 19.00 -4.93 18.41
N GLN A 921 17.85 -5.54 18.68
CA GLN A 921 17.50 -6.92 18.34
C GLN A 921 17.41 -7.13 16.82
N VAL A 922 16.72 -6.23 16.10
CA VAL A 922 16.69 -6.24 14.62
C VAL A 922 18.10 -6.12 14.05
N THR A 923 18.91 -5.22 14.60
CA THR A 923 20.31 -5.04 14.15
C THR A 923 21.13 -6.32 14.36
N ALA A 924 21.01 -6.96 15.51
CA ALA A 924 21.70 -8.23 15.81
C ALA A 924 21.21 -9.36 14.88
N ALA A 925 19.89 -9.50 14.72
CA ALA A 925 19.27 -10.53 13.88
C ALA A 925 19.66 -10.38 12.40
N VAL A 926 19.64 -9.17 11.85
CA VAL A 926 20.08 -8.89 10.47
C VAL A 926 21.56 -9.16 10.29
N THR A 927 22.40 -8.75 11.24
CA THR A 927 23.86 -9.00 11.20
C THR A 927 24.18 -10.50 11.18
N MET A 928 23.38 -11.32 11.86
CA MET A 928 23.57 -12.77 11.97
C MET A 928 22.66 -13.59 11.02
N ARG A 929 22.12 -12.99 9.95
CA ARG A 929 21.17 -13.62 9.02
C ARG A 929 21.71 -14.80 8.19
N HIS A 930 23.03 -14.90 8.08
CA HIS A 930 23.69 -15.92 7.27
C HIS A 930 23.87 -17.25 8.02
N ASP A 931 23.49 -17.32 9.30
CA ASP A 931 23.51 -18.55 10.11
C ASP A 931 24.87 -19.29 10.10
N GLY A 932 25.96 -18.52 10.10
CA GLY A 932 27.34 -19.01 10.13
C GLY A 932 27.85 -19.34 11.54
N THR A 933 29.07 -18.89 11.86
CA THR A 933 29.67 -19.07 13.20
C THR A 933 28.91 -18.34 14.31
N ASN A 934 28.17 -17.29 13.97
CA ASN A 934 27.26 -16.59 14.87
C ASN A 934 25.83 -16.77 14.38
N ARG A 935 25.04 -17.53 15.13
CA ARG A 935 23.60 -17.73 14.88
C ARG A 935 22.80 -16.90 15.87
N TRP A 936 21.66 -16.40 15.43
CA TRP A 936 20.71 -15.67 16.27
C TRP A 936 19.37 -16.41 16.25
N ARG A 937 18.68 -16.48 17.38
CA ARG A 937 17.44 -17.24 17.57
C ARG A 937 16.55 -16.54 18.58
N ILE A 938 15.25 -16.82 18.52
CA ILE A 938 14.27 -16.28 19.47
C ILE A 938 13.79 -17.42 20.37
N LEU A 939 13.73 -17.19 21.67
CA LEU A 939 13.06 -18.05 22.63
C LEU A 939 11.73 -17.40 22.98
N TYR A 940 10.68 -17.84 22.29
CA TYR A 940 9.32 -17.39 22.53
C TYR A 940 8.73 -18.15 23.73
N VAL A 941 8.42 -17.44 24.80
CA VAL A 941 7.91 -18.00 26.05
C VAL A 941 6.41 -17.73 26.16
N ALA A 942 5.62 -18.76 25.93
CA ALA A 942 4.16 -18.70 26.01
C ALA A 942 3.68 -19.07 27.42
N ASN A 943 2.56 -18.48 27.85
CA ASN A 943 1.91 -18.76 29.14
C ASN A 943 2.83 -18.60 30.35
N VAL A 944 3.70 -17.59 30.35
CA VAL A 944 4.85 -17.46 31.28
C VAL A 944 4.49 -17.47 32.76
N ARG A 945 3.27 -17.08 33.12
CA ARG A 945 2.78 -16.99 34.50
C ARG A 945 2.14 -18.27 35.03
N GLY A 946 1.84 -19.23 34.15
CA GLY A 946 1.01 -20.39 34.46
C GLY A 946 1.77 -21.73 34.44
N PRO A 947 1.12 -22.81 34.91
CA PRO A 947 1.70 -24.16 34.93
C PRO A 947 2.00 -24.71 33.52
N ASN A 948 1.40 -24.10 32.50
CA ASN A 948 1.55 -24.46 31.09
C ASN A 948 2.64 -23.66 30.36
N VAL A 949 3.50 -22.95 31.10
CA VAL A 949 4.66 -22.27 30.51
C VAL A 949 5.44 -23.21 29.58
N ALA A 950 5.82 -22.70 28.41
CA ALA A 950 6.55 -23.41 27.38
C ALA A 950 7.51 -22.45 26.65
N VAL A 951 8.70 -22.93 26.31
CA VAL A 951 9.70 -22.19 25.53
C VAL A 951 9.78 -22.78 24.13
N TYR A 952 9.48 -21.95 23.13
CA TYR A 952 9.53 -22.28 21.72
C TYR A 952 10.72 -21.59 21.05
N GLU A 953 11.65 -22.36 20.53
CA GLU A 953 12.81 -21.83 19.82
C GLU A 953 12.45 -21.56 18.35
N LEU A 954 12.42 -20.28 17.99
CA LEU A 954 12.13 -19.79 16.65
C LEU A 954 13.43 -19.48 15.89
N PRO A 955 13.48 -19.75 14.57
CA PRO A 955 14.60 -19.35 13.73
C PRO A 955 14.68 -17.82 13.58
N ASN A 956 15.83 -17.32 13.14
CA ASN A 956 15.98 -15.89 12.87
C ASN A 956 15.09 -15.48 11.67
N PRO A 957 14.15 -14.53 11.85
CA PRO A 957 13.18 -14.14 10.81
C PRO A 957 13.83 -13.51 9.57
N TYR A 958 15.07 -12.99 9.68
CA TYR A 958 15.81 -12.40 8.57
C TYR A 958 16.68 -13.40 7.79
N SER A 959 16.67 -14.68 8.19
CA SER A 959 17.45 -15.72 7.51
C SER A 959 16.78 -16.14 6.20
N LEU A 960 17.57 -16.34 5.14
CA LEU A 960 17.07 -16.65 3.79
C LEU A 960 16.14 -17.89 3.74
N GLY A 961 16.36 -18.90 4.58
CA GLY A 961 15.54 -20.12 4.61
C GLY A 961 14.32 -20.07 5.55
N ALA A 962 14.28 -19.10 6.46
CA ALA A 962 13.30 -19.02 7.55
C ALA A 962 12.34 -17.83 7.43
N SER A 963 12.65 -16.82 6.60
CA SER A 963 11.78 -15.65 6.40
C SER A 963 10.35 -16.00 6.00
N ARG A 964 10.17 -17.07 5.21
CA ARG A 964 8.84 -17.62 4.83
C ARG A 964 8.00 -18.17 5.98
N LEU A 965 8.57 -18.33 7.17
CA LEU A 965 7.88 -18.80 8.38
C LEU A 965 7.30 -17.64 9.19
N PHE A 966 7.55 -16.40 8.77
CA PHE A 966 7.12 -15.19 9.44
C PHE A 966 6.37 -14.27 8.48
N ARG A 967 5.44 -13.46 8.99
CA ARG A 967 4.76 -12.40 8.25
C ARG A 967 4.90 -11.08 8.99
N GLU A 968 5.20 -10.00 8.27
CA GLU A 968 5.30 -8.66 8.87
C GLU A 968 3.95 -8.23 9.46
N SER A 969 4.01 -7.67 10.67
CA SER A 969 2.93 -6.95 11.33
C SER A 969 3.06 -5.45 11.03
N HIS A 970 1.95 -4.72 11.03
CA HIS A 970 1.90 -3.28 10.71
C HIS A 970 2.71 -2.38 11.69
N GLN A 971 3.27 -2.94 12.76
CA GLN A 971 4.12 -2.26 13.74
C GLN A 971 5.32 -3.17 14.06
N GLN A 972 6.50 -2.94 13.44
CA GLN A 972 7.84 -3.52 13.75
C GLN A 972 7.93 -4.95 14.36
N GLY A 973 6.98 -5.83 14.03
CA GLY A 973 6.80 -7.13 14.65
C GLY A 973 6.55 -8.22 13.61
N VAL A 974 6.76 -9.47 14.00
CA VAL A 974 6.58 -10.64 13.14
C VAL A 974 5.51 -11.57 13.70
N ARG A 975 4.58 -11.99 12.83
CA ARG A 975 3.57 -13.02 13.12
C ARG A 975 4.08 -14.39 12.71
N PHE A 976 3.73 -15.41 13.48
CA PHE A 976 4.06 -16.80 13.22
C PHE A 976 2.96 -17.71 13.77
N THR A 977 2.87 -18.93 13.22
CA THR A 977 1.94 -19.95 13.72
C THR A 977 2.73 -21.19 14.10
N VAL A 978 2.74 -21.53 15.39
CA VAL A 978 3.33 -22.77 15.89
C VAL A 978 2.38 -23.93 15.59
N MET A 979 2.85 -24.92 14.85
CA MET A 979 2.16 -26.18 14.65
C MET A 979 2.28 -26.99 15.94
N ARG A 980 1.14 -27.25 16.60
CA ARG A 980 1.06 -28.06 17.80
C ARG A 980 0.50 -29.42 17.41
N GLU A 981 1.19 -30.49 17.79
CA GLU A 981 0.69 -31.87 17.70
C GLU A 981 -0.38 -32.16 18.75
#